data_AF-A0A0J7L584-F1
#
_entry.id   AF-A0A0J7L584-F1
#
_cell.length_a   1.000
_cell.length_b   1.000
_cell.length_c   1.000
_cell.angle_alpha   90.00
_cell.angle_beta   90.00
_cell.angle_gamma   90.00
#
_symmetry.space_group_name_H-M   'P 1'
#
loop_
_entity.id
_entity.type
_entity.pdbx_description
1 polymer ?
#
loop_
_entity_poly.entity_id
_entity_poly.type
_entity_poly.pdbx_seq_one_letter_code
_entity_poly.pdbx_strand_id
1 'polypeptide(L)'
;MSGACNISIKEIQMAMEVFNMQQKPAKTQEEAMQKPYQFWSTQPVPKMDEKIVRNEPIEPDKTSIRAEPYSLPADFQWDTLNLDDPLVLSELYTLLSENYVEDDDAMFRFDYPPNFLKWALQPPGWCKEWHCGVRVSKSGRLVGFISAIPATLRVYNHIQKMVEINFLCVHKKLRSKRVAPVLIREITRRVNLQGIFQAVYTAGVVLPKPIATCRYWHRSLNPKKLIDIKFSHLTRNMTMQRTLKLYKLPENTKVPGFRKLVYTDIPQARKILLEYLEKFDLAPIFSAEEFEHWFLPRTGIINSFVVEKEGKITDMLGFDVFNALDLMDNKEFLEPLKFGIGDGNLQYYLYNWRCPSMTPGKIGLVLHLGAMTPEEGNLRQFDVYWNVPSFVCHKYGVKFEDLKDFGIRQNANDRFRGEEIAILYDPGMFPALLTDKNGIVTKRNGGVPQDGDLKEHLEIFRKHLVKQIPDESFSGVGVIDFESWRPIFRQNWASLEPYKTLSIKLEREKHPLWSEAAIKKEAKRRFEKYGRIFMEETLKTANKLRSKATWGYYGYPHCFNHTPGQRNAHCNRQTMLENDGMSWLFTLEDVHMPSVYLRQEIKEMDRVGFVKGRVSEALRMAEKSPRKQQVLPYHWFKYQDHRDNFLSKKDTENTVDMIASLGADGMIIWGSSEDTDTEKKCKDLQQYVRDVLGPAIKRIKQQ
;
A
#
# COMPACT_ATOMS: atom_id res chain seq x y z
N MET A 1 26.97 -43.07 53.37
CA MET A 1 27.22 -43.04 51.92
C MET A 1 26.22 -42.08 51.30
N SER A 2 26.61 -40.82 51.19
CA SER A 2 25.83 -39.71 50.65
C SER A 2 26.23 -39.47 49.20
N GLY A 3 25.45 -40.01 48.27
CA GLY A 3 25.59 -39.74 46.83
C GLY A 3 24.85 -38.45 46.46
N ALA A 4 25.51 -37.30 46.60
CA ALA A 4 25.01 -36.04 46.07
C ALA A 4 25.15 -36.05 44.55
N CYS A 5 24.02 -35.99 43.84
CA CYS A 5 23.96 -35.87 42.39
C CYS A 5 24.40 -34.46 42.00
N ASN A 6 25.63 -34.30 41.51
CA ASN A 6 26.15 -33.03 40.99
C ASN A 6 25.55 -32.77 39.60
N ILE A 7 24.42 -32.05 39.56
CA ILE A 7 23.86 -31.52 38.32
C ILE A 7 24.79 -30.41 37.81
N SER A 8 25.31 -30.55 36.58
CA SER A 8 26.28 -29.59 36.04
C SER A 8 25.60 -28.26 35.67
N ILE A 9 26.32 -27.13 35.74
CA ILE A 9 25.84 -25.81 35.30
C ILE A 9 25.36 -25.84 33.83
N LYS A 10 25.92 -26.74 33.02
CA LYS A 10 25.50 -26.97 31.63
C LYS A 10 24.15 -27.69 31.53
N GLU A 11 23.84 -28.58 32.47
CA GLU A 11 22.53 -29.25 32.55
C GLU A 11 21.46 -28.32 33.12
N ILE A 12 21.83 -27.41 34.05
CA ILE A 12 20.94 -26.31 34.49
C ILE A 12 20.71 -25.31 33.36
N GLN A 13 21.73 -24.98 32.56
CA GLN A 13 21.58 -24.13 31.38
C GLN A 13 20.76 -24.80 30.27
N MET A 14 20.96 -26.10 30.01
CA MET A 14 20.12 -26.85 29.07
C MET A 14 18.69 -27.02 29.60
N ALA A 15 18.48 -27.22 30.91
CA ALA A 15 17.16 -27.26 31.52
C ALA A 15 16.47 -25.88 31.49
N MET A 16 17.22 -24.78 31.66
CA MET A 16 16.73 -23.40 31.51
C MET A 16 16.50 -23.02 30.04
N GLU A 17 17.27 -23.57 29.10
CA GLU A 17 17.03 -23.45 27.66
C GLU A 17 15.80 -24.27 27.23
N VAL A 18 15.59 -25.47 27.80
CA VAL A 18 14.38 -26.28 27.61
C VAL A 18 13.16 -25.62 28.26
N PHE A 19 13.31 -24.95 29.42
CA PHE A 19 12.24 -24.13 30.02
C PHE A 19 11.97 -22.82 29.24
N ASN A 20 12.96 -22.27 28.53
CA ASN A 20 12.82 -21.10 27.66
C ASN A 20 12.40 -21.47 26.22
N MET A 21 12.49 -22.74 25.83
CA MET A 21 11.94 -23.26 24.59
C MET A 21 10.41 -23.34 24.73
N GLN A 22 9.74 -22.32 24.19
CA GLN A 22 8.32 -22.34 23.82
C GLN A 22 7.30 -22.50 24.97
N GLN A 23 7.32 -21.63 25.99
CA GLN A 23 6.05 -21.34 26.64
C GLN A 23 5.19 -20.49 25.69
N LYS A 24 4.28 -21.14 24.95
CA LYS A 24 3.23 -20.45 24.20
C LYS A 24 2.56 -19.42 25.13
N PRO A 25 2.17 -18.23 24.67
CA PRO A 25 1.42 -17.28 25.49
C PRO A 25 0.18 -17.93 26.11
N ALA A 26 -0.20 -17.58 27.34
CA ALA A 26 -1.44 -18.11 27.92
C ALA A 26 -2.64 -17.60 27.15
N LYS A 27 -3.55 -18.49 26.76
CA LYS A 27 -4.79 -18.14 26.06
C LYS A 27 -6.01 -18.24 26.96
N THR A 28 -5.91 -19.04 28.02
CA THR A 28 -6.95 -19.19 29.04
C THR A 28 -6.49 -18.61 30.37
N GLN A 29 -7.45 -18.30 31.24
CA GLN A 29 -7.17 -17.80 32.58
C GLN A 29 -6.48 -18.88 33.45
N GLU A 30 -6.80 -20.15 33.24
CA GLU A 30 -6.20 -21.30 33.93
C GLU A 30 -4.71 -21.44 33.58
N GLU A 31 -4.35 -21.36 32.30
CA GLU A 31 -2.95 -21.37 31.85
C GLU A 31 -2.17 -20.17 32.38
N ALA A 32 -2.82 -19.01 32.49
CA ALA A 32 -2.21 -17.79 32.99
C ALA A 32 -1.90 -17.88 34.49
N MET A 33 -2.77 -18.49 35.29
CA MET A 33 -2.54 -18.66 36.74
C MET A 33 -1.32 -19.53 37.07
N GLN A 34 -0.94 -20.44 36.16
CA GLN A 34 0.20 -21.34 36.34
C GLN A 34 1.53 -20.75 35.83
N LYS A 35 1.52 -19.56 35.20
CA LYS A 35 2.72 -18.96 34.59
C LYS A 35 3.41 -17.91 35.47
N PRO A 36 4.75 -17.96 35.57
CA PRO A 36 5.52 -16.91 36.23
C PRO A 36 5.68 -15.68 35.32
N TYR A 37 4.99 -14.58 35.63
CA TYR A 37 5.11 -13.32 34.89
C TYR A 37 6.19 -12.38 35.44
N GLN A 38 7.47 -12.68 35.19
CA GLN A 38 8.62 -11.92 35.73
C GLN A 38 8.63 -10.42 35.40
N PHE A 39 8.15 -10.03 34.21
CA PHE A 39 8.08 -8.62 33.82
C PHE A 39 6.87 -7.93 34.45
N TRP A 40 5.67 -8.49 34.28
CA TRP A 40 4.42 -7.88 34.73
C TRP A 40 4.33 -7.80 36.27
N SER A 41 5.00 -8.68 37.01
CA SER A 41 5.10 -8.57 38.47
C SER A 41 5.83 -7.32 38.95
N THR A 42 6.59 -6.64 38.08
CA THR A 42 7.29 -5.37 38.37
C THR A 42 6.51 -4.13 37.90
N GLN A 43 5.35 -4.32 37.27
CA GLN A 43 4.55 -3.24 36.70
C GLN A 43 3.37 -2.91 37.62
N PRO A 44 2.86 -1.66 37.60
CA PRO A 44 1.68 -1.26 38.35
C PRO A 44 0.41 -1.80 37.68
N VAL A 45 0.21 -3.12 37.76
CA VAL A 45 -0.98 -3.83 37.30
C VAL A 45 -1.45 -4.79 38.39
N PRO A 46 -2.76 -5.09 38.50
CA PRO A 46 -3.25 -6.02 39.50
C PRO A 46 -2.69 -7.43 39.29
N LYS A 47 -2.46 -8.16 40.38
CA LYS A 47 -2.05 -9.57 40.30
C LYS A 47 -3.25 -10.43 39.87
N MET A 48 -2.98 -11.62 39.32
CA MET A 48 -4.04 -12.51 38.81
C MET A 48 -5.04 -12.94 39.91
N ASP A 49 -4.52 -13.23 41.10
CA ASP A 49 -5.24 -13.66 42.30
C ASP A 49 -5.81 -12.51 43.13
N GLU A 50 -5.50 -11.26 42.78
CA GLU A 50 -5.97 -10.07 43.50
C GLU A 50 -7.48 -9.87 43.33
N LYS A 51 -8.17 -9.65 44.45
CA LYS A 51 -9.58 -9.24 44.52
C LYS A 51 -9.64 -7.72 44.56
N ILE A 52 -10.15 -7.12 43.48
CA ILE A 52 -10.24 -5.67 43.35
C ILE A 52 -11.61 -5.20 43.84
N VAL A 53 -11.61 -4.30 44.84
CA VAL A 53 -12.82 -3.69 45.41
C VAL A 53 -12.87 -2.17 45.25
N ARG A 54 -11.82 -1.57 44.69
CA ARG A 54 -11.66 -0.11 44.50
C ARG A 54 -11.51 0.24 43.02
N ASN A 55 -11.79 1.49 42.68
CA ASN A 55 -11.62 2.07 41.36
C ASN A 55 -10.68 3.29 41.44
N GLU A 56 -9.37 3.06 41.35
CA GLU A 56 -8.34 4.08 41.64
C GLU A 56 -6.99 3.76 40.96
N PRO A 57 -6.06 4.72 40.88
CA PRO A 57 -4.67 4.45 40.48
C PRO A 57 -3.97 3.45 41.42
N ILE A 58 -3.07 2.64 40.86
CA ILE A 58 -2.31 1.64 41.65
C ILE A 58 -1.14 2.29 42.38
N GLU A 59 -0.40 3.14 41.67
CA GLU A 59 0.67 3.99 42.17
C GLU A 59 0.24 5.47 42.00
N PRO A 60 0.63 6.35 42.95
CA PRO A 60 0.45 7.78 42.77
C PRO A 60 1.32 8.31 41.62
N ASP A 61 0.91 9.44 41.06
CA ASP A 61 1.64 10.12 39.98
C ASP A 61 3.07 10.47 40.42
N LYS A 62 4.04 10.18 39.54
CA LYS A 62 5.46 10.34 39.84
C LYS A 62 5.87 11.79 39.64
N THR A 63 6.45 12.41 40.68
CA THR A 63 6.96 13.78 40.63
C THR A 63 8.34 13.89 39.96
N SER A 64 9.10 12.80 39.93
CA SER A 64 10.40 12.72 39.27
C SER A 64 10.43 11.56 38.29
N ILE A 65 10.65 11.89 37.01
CA ILE A 65 10.66 10.94 35.90
C ILE A 65 12.05 10.95 35.27
N ARG A 66 12.54 9.77 34.92
CA ARG A 66 13.84 9.59 34.27
C ARG A 66 13.87 10.34 32.92
N ALA A 67 14.78 11.31 32.80
CA ALA A 67 14.99 12.09 31.58
C ALA A 67 15.66 11.26 30.45
N GLU A 68 16.62 10.42 30.80
CA GLU A 68 17.38 9.62 29.83
C GLU A 68 16.62 8.37 29.36
N PRO A 69 16.73 7.99 28.06
CA PRO A 69 16.15 6.75 27.55
C PRO A 69 16.64 5.50 28.31
N TYR A 70 15.83 4.45 28.30
CA TYR A 70 16.27 3.14 28.80
C TYR A 70 17.40 2.56 27.93
N SER A 71 18.32 1.84 28.55
CA SER A 71 19.47 1.25 27.84
C SER A 71 19.03 0.12 26.91
N LEU A 72 19.49 0.19 25.65
CA LEU A 72 19.41 -0.89 24.69
C LEU A 72 20.75 -1.64 24.60
N PRO A 73 20.78 -2.89 24.10
CA PRO A 73 22.04 -3.53 23.75
C PRO A 73 22.81 -2.72 22.70
N ALA A 74 24.14 -2.75 22.73
CA ALA A 74 25.01 -1.86 21.96
C ALA A 74 24.79 -1.83 20.43
N ASP A 75 24.23 -2.91 19.86
CA ASP A 75 23.91 -2.99 18.42
C ASP A 75 22.57 -2.34 18.04
N PHE A 76 21.84 -1.75 18.99
CA PHE A 76 20.54 -1.12 18.77
C PHE A 76 20.52 0.33 19.25
N GLN A 77 19.67 1.12 18.61
CA GLN A 77 19.42 2.51 18.97
C GLN A 77 17.93 2.82 18.93
N TRP A 78 17.52 3.76 19.77
CA TRP A 78 16.17 4.34 19.72
C TRP A 78 16.01 5.19 18.47
N ASP A 79 14.81 5.17 17.89
CA ASP A 79 14.40 6.10 16.86
C ASP A 79 12.98 6.58 17.16
N THR A 80 12.71 7.86 16.96
CA THR A 80 11.36 8.43 17.06
C THR A 80 10.82 8.60 15.64
N LEU A 81 9.89 7.74 15.25
CA LEU A 81 9.46 7.64 13.85
C LEU A 81 8.68 8.88 13.43
N ASN A 82 9.10 9.51 12.33
CA ASN A 82 8.34 10.57 11.68
C ASN A 82 7.43 9.99 10.60
N LEU A 83 6.15 9.77 10.92
CA LEU A 83 5.20 9.16 9.99
C LEU A 83 4.76 10.07 8.83
N ASP A 84 5.15 11.35 8.86
CA ASP A 84 5.00 12.24 7.71
C ASP A 84 6.04 11.99 6.62
N ASP A 85 7.13 11.28 6.93
CA ASP A 85 8.08 10.80 5.93
C ASP A 85 7.56 9.48 5.31
N PRO A 86 7.24 9.46 4.00
CA PRO A 86 6.74 8.27 3.33
C PRO A 86 7.68 7.06 3.42
N LEU A 87 9.00 7.28 3.54
CA LEU A 87 9.98 6.20 3.69
C LEU A 87 9.84 5.55 5.07
N VAL A 88 9.78 6.36 6.13
CA VAL A 88 9.64 5.86 7.50
C VAL A 88 8.30 5.15 7.69
N LEU A 89 7.23 5.69 7.10
CA LEU A 89 5.92 5.05 7.10
C LEU A 89 5.93 3.70 6.36
N SER A 90 6.63 3.62 5.21
CA SER A 90 6.83 2.38 4.47
C SER A 90 7.67 1.36 5.25
N GLU A 91 8.65 1.81 6.02
CA GLU A 91 9.45 0.93 6.89
C GLU A 91 8.62 0.36 8.03
N LEU A 92 7.78 1.19 8.67
CA LEU A 92 6.85 0.75 9.69
C LEU A 92 5.84 -0.25 9.12
N TYR A 93 5.27 0.05 7.95
CA TYR A 93 4.41 -0.86 7.21
C TYR A 93 5.08 -2.22 7.00
N THR A 94 6.33 -2.23 6.53
CA THR A 94 7.10 -3.47 6.27
C THR A 94 7.36 -4.24 7.56
N LEU A 95 7.71 -3.56 8.66
CA LEU A 95 7.89 -4.21 9.95
C LEU A 95 6.62 -4.95 10.37
N LEU A 96 5.46 -4.26 10.29
CA LEU A 96 4.19 -4.81 10.72
C LEU A 96 3.70 -5.94 9.79
N SER A 97 3.72 -5.74 8.48
CA SER A 97 3.26 -6.74 7.51
C SER A 97 4.11 -8.01 7.49
N GLU A 98 5.36 -7.96 7.93
CA GLU A 98 6.22 -9.15 8.03
C GLU A 98 6.24 -9.80 9.43
N ASN A 99 6.00 -9.02 10.49
CA ASN A 99 6.31 -9.44 11.87
C ASN A 99 5.19 -9.20 12.91
N TYR A 100 4.06 -8.61 12.54
CA TYR A 100 2.96 -8.36 13.47
C TYR A 100 2.09 -9.61 13.71
N VAL A 101 0.96 -9.41 14.39
CA VAL A 101 0.07 -10.47 14.89
C VAL A 101 -0.36 -11.41 13.76
N GLU A 102 -0.23 -12.70 14.04
CA GLU A 102 -0.66 -13.82 13.20
C GLU A 102 -1.79 -14.54 13.94
N ASP A 103 -2.69 -15.16 13.19
CA ASP A 103 -3.63 -16.13 13.74
C ASP A 103 -2.89 -17.39 14.26
N ASP A 104 -3.64 -18.24 14.94
CA ASP A 104 -3.08 -19.38 15.67
C ASP A 104 -2.43 -20.43 14.76
N ASP A 105 -2.89 -20.51 13.51
CA ASP A 105 -2.37 -21.39 12.47
C ASP A 105 -1.34 -20.70 11.55
N ALA A 106 -1.01 -19.44 11.83
CA ALA A 106 -0.11 -18.59 11.03
C ALA A 106 -0.50 -18.49 9.54
N MET A 107 -1.80 -18.59 9.25
CA MET A 107 -2.39 -18.48 7.92
C MET A 107 -2.71 -17.03 7.53
N PHE A 108 -3.04 -16.18 8.50
CA PHE A 108 -3.45 -14.80 8.33
C PHE A 108 -2.60 -13.88 9.18
N ARG A 109 -2.19 -12.77 8.59
CA ARG A 109 -1.48 -11.69 9.27
C ARG A 109 -2.14 -10.37 8.92
N PHE A 110 -2.22 -9.47 9.88
CA PHE A 110 -2.70 -8.13 9.60
C PHE A 110 -1.77 -7.40 8.63
N ASP A 111 -2.37 -6.77 7.63
CA ASP A 111 -1.70 -5.95 6.62
C ASP A 111 -2.32 -4.55 6.65
N TYR A 112 -1.79 -3.68 7.51
CA TYR A 112 -2.29 -2.31 7.69
C TYR A 112 -1.57 -1.36 6.73
N PRO A 113 -2.13 -0.93 5.59
CA PRO A 113 -1.48 0.04 4.70
C PRO A 113 -1.06 1.35 5.37
N PRO A 114 -0.07 2.02 4.75
CA PRO A 114 0.49 3.29 5.22
C PRO A 114 -0.54 4.33 5.67
N ASN A 115 -1.58 4.56 4.87
CA ASN A 115 -2.57 5.61 5.15
C ASN A 115 -3.41 5.31 6.41
N PHE A 116 -3.71 4.04 6.67
CA PHE A 116 -4.37 3.64 7.91
C PHE A 116 -3.46 3.80 9.11
N LEU A 117 -2.19 3.40 9.01
CA LEU A 117 -1.22 3.59 10.10
C LEU A 117 -1.10 5.07 10.44
N LYS A 118 -1.04 5.95 9.43
CA LYS A 118 -1.02 7.39 9.65
C LYS A 118 -2.28 7.89 10.36
N TRP A 119 -3.46 7.47 9.90
CA TRP A 119 -4.74 7.82 10.53
C TRP A 119 -4.85 7.32 11.98
N ALA A 120 -4.49 6.07 12.25
CA ALA A 120 -4.57 5.47 13.58
C ALA A 120 -3.54 6.05 14.57
N LEU A 121 -2.37 6.49 14.09
CA LEU A 121 -1.25 6.94 14.93
C LEU A 121 -1.18 8.46 15.11
N GLN A 122 -1.91 9.24 14.31
CA GLN A 122 -1.94 10.71 14.39
C GLN A 122 -3.35 11.29 14.63
N PRO A 123 -4.09 10.87 15.68
CA PRO A 123 -5.34 11.54 16.07
C PRO A 123 -5.09 12.90 16.74
N PRO A 124 -6.10 13.77 16.89
CA PRO A 124 -5.94 15.05 17.59
C PRO A 124 -5.26 14.89 18.96
N GLY A 125 -4.21 15.70 19.20
CA GLY A 125 -3.40 15.62 20.41
C GLY A 125 -2.29 14.56 20.41
N TRP A 126 -2.04 13.88 19.28
CA TRP A 126 -0.92 12.93 19.16
C TRP A 126 0.43 13.58 19.47
N CYS A 127 1.36 12.77 19.96
CA CYS A 127 2.73 13.19 20.26
C CYS A 127 3.72 12.37 19.45
N LYS A 128 4.63 13.04 18.73
CA LYS A 128 5.69 12.38 17.95
C LYS A 128 6.56 11.46 18.79
N GLU A 129 6.86 11.85 20.02
CA GLU A 129 7.67 11.04 20.93
C GLU A 129 7.02 9.70 21.28
N TRP A 130 5.71 9.55 21.11
CA TRP A 130 5.01 8.30 21.39
C TRP A 130 5.11 7.27 20.25
N HIS A 131 5.73 7.61 19.12
CA HIS A 131 6.02 6.66 18.03
C HIS A 131 7.43 6.07 18.20
N CYS A 132 7.56 5.12 19.12
CA CYS A 132 8.85 4.61 19.59
C CYS A 132 9.32 3.42 18.74
N GLY A 133 10.38 3.64 17.95
CA GLY A 133 11.05 2.64 17.12
C GLY A 133 12.39 2.18 17.68
N VAL A 134 12.80 0.97 17.32
CA VAL A 134 14.15 0.43 17.59
C VAL A 134 14.80 0.06 16.26
N ARG A 135 16.00 0.61 16.02
CA ARG A 135 16.81 0.31 14.83
C ARG A 135 18.07 -0.44 15.19
N VAL A 136 18.56 -1.24 14.24
CA VAL A 136 19.91 -1.81 14.31
C VAL A 136 20.93 -0.72 13.95
N SER A 137 21.85 -0.40 14.85
CA SER A 137 22.78 0.73 14.69
C SER A 137 23.67 0.62 13.45
N LYS A 138 24.07 -0.60 13.07
CA LYS A 138 24.94 -0.84 11.89
C LYS A 138 24.23 -0.69 10.54
N SER A 139 22.96 -1.07 10.45
CA SER A 139 22.23 -1.16 9.17
C SER A 139 21.12 -0.13 9.03
N GLY A 140 20.75 0.55 10.11
CA GLY A 140 19.59 1.44 10.17
C GLY A 140 18.25 0.73 10.08
N ARG A 141 18.19 -0.61 9.98
CA ARG A 141 16.94 -1.35 9.79
C ARG A 141 16.03 -1.25 11.03
N LEU A 142 14.75 -0.92 10.82
CA LEU A 142 13.72 -0.95 11.85
C LEU A 142 13.39 -2.39 12.27
N VAL A 143 13.44 -2.67 13.57
CA VAL A 143 13.28 -4.04 14.12
C VAL A 143 12.35 -4.12 15.34
N GLY A 144 11.88 -2.99 15.85
CA GLY A 144 10.87 -2.94 16.90
C GLY A 144 10.08 -1.63 16.83
N PHE A 145 8.83 -1.68 17.27
CA PHE A 145 7.94 -0.53 17.31
C PHE A 145 6.91 -0.68 18.44
N ILE A 146 6.53 0.43 19.06
CA ILE A 146 5.36 0.56 19.93
C ILE A 146 4.83 1.99 19.80
N SER A 147 3.51 2.14 19.90
CA SER A 147 2.86 3.44 19.80
C SER A 147 1.95 3.73 20.98
N ALA A 148 1.76 5.02 21.26
CA ALA A 148 0.72 5.52 22.14
C ALA A 148 -0.04 6.67 21.47
N ILE A 149 -1.34 6.76 21.70
CA ILE A 149 -2.20 7.89 21.29
C ILE A 149 -3.00 8.40 22.49
N PRO A 150 -3.37 9.70 22.55
CA PRO A 150 -4.14 10.21 23.67
C PRO A 150 -5.57 9.68 23.62
N ALA A 151 -6.14 9.40 24.78
CA ALA A 151 -7.58 9.12 24.91
C ALA A 151 -8.11 9.60 26.26
N THR A 152 -9.33 10.11 26.24
CA THR A 152 -10.09 10.41 27.46
C THR A 152 -11.12 9.32 27.65
N LEU A 153 -10.97 8.52 28.71
CA LEU A 153 -11.87 7.39 28.96
C LEU A 153 -12.64 7.59 30.27
N ARG A 154 -13.89 7.14 30.26
CA ARG A 154 -14.69 6.93 31.45
C ARG A 154 -14.52 5.49 31.90
N VAL A 155 -14.06 5.30 33.14
CA VAL A 155 -13.92 4.01 33.83
C VAL A 155 -14.82 4.01 35.06
N TYR A 156 -15.98 3.36 34.94
CA TYR A 156 -17.14 3.49 35.80
C TYR A 156 -17.52 4.97 35.99
N ASN A 157 -17.24 5.52 37.18
CA ASN A 157 -17.59 6.88 37.59
C ASN A 157 -16.43 7.87 37.45
N HIS A 158 -15.26 7.43 36.95
CA HIS A 158 -14.07 8.29 36.83
C HIS A 158 -13.82 8.62 35.37
N ILE A 159 -13.58 9.89 35.08
CA ILE A 159 -13.05 10.34 33.78
C ILE A 159 -11.54 10.49 33.94
N GLN A 160 -10.79 9.77 33.11
CA GLN A 160 -9.34 9.74 33.18
C GLN A 160 -8.75 9.99 31.80
N LYS A 161 -7.86 10.98 31.73
CA LYS A 161 -6.99 11.16 30.56
C LYS A 161 -5.87 10.13 30.63
N MET A 162 -5.73 9.35 29.58
CA MET A 162 -4.75 8.28 29.49
C MET A 162 -4.23 8.15 28.05
N VAL A 163 -3.40 7.14 27.80
CA VAL A 163 -3.00 6.78 26.44
C VAL A 163 -3.52 5.41 26.03
N GLU A 164 -3.84 5.22 24.76
CA GLU A 164 -4.08 3.90 24.18
C GLU A 164 -2.77 3.37 23.60
N ILE A 165 -2.35 2.19 24.03
CA ILE A 165 -1.15 1.53 23.51
C ILE A 165 -1.54 0.59 22.38
N ASN A 166 -0.88 0.72 21.23
CA ASN A 166 -1.10 -0.15 20.09
C ASN A 166 0.20 -0.43 19.31
N PHE A 167 0.13 -1.37 18.36
CA PHE A 167 1.19 -1.71 17.41
C PHE A 167 2.53 -2.15 18.04
N LEU A 168 2.50 -2.78 19.22
CA LEU A 168 3.69 -3.40 19.79
C LEU A 168 4.17 -4.54 18.88
N CYS A 169 5.27 -4.31 18.18
CA CYS A 169 5.87 -5.26 17.25
C CYS A 169 7.36 -5.42 17.53
N VAL A 170 7.83 -6.67 17.53
CA VAL A 170 9.25 -7.00 17.54
C VAL A 170 9.51 -7.99 16.42
N HIS A 171 10.53 -7.68 15.61
CA HIS A 171 10.97 -8.52 14.51
C HIS A 171 11.17 -9.97 14.98
N LYS A 172 10.69 -10.96 14.20
CA LYS A 172 10.62 -12.38 14.61
C LYS A 172 11.92 -12.93 15.20
N LYS A 173 13.05 -12.59 14.58
CA LYS A 173 14.42 -12.98 15.01
C LYS A 173 14.88 -12.43 16.37
N LEU A 174 14.20 -11.41 16.91
CA LEU A 174 14.56 -10.73 18.15
C LEU A 174 13.58 -11.00 19.30
N ARG A 175 12.50 -11.77 19.07
CA ARG A 175 11.46 -12.03 20.07
C ARG A 175 11.99 -12.71 21.34
N SER A 176 13.01 -13.57 21.23
CA SER A 176 13.65 -14.24 22.38
C SER A 176 14.58 -13.35 23.20
N LYS A 177 14.91 -12.12 22.74
CA LYS A 177 15.91 -11.24 23.36
C LYS A 177 15.32 -10.21 24.35
N ARG A 178 14.11 -10.42 24.87
CA ARG A 178 13.44 -9.52 25.84
C ARG A 178 13.36 -8.05 25.41
N VAL A 179 13.25 -7.78 24.10
CA VAL A 179 13.15 -6.41 23.55
C VAL A 179 11.80 -5.76 23.89
N ALA A 180 10.70 -6.52 23.89
CA ALA A 180 9.36 -5.99 24.19
C ALA A 180 9.23 -5.35 25.58
N PRO A 181 9.72 -5.97 26.68
CA PRO A 181 9.81 -5.31 28.00
C PRO A 181 10.51 -3.94 27.99
N VAL A 182 11.56 -3.79 27.19
CA VAL A 182 12.33 -2.53 27.11
C VAL A 182 11.55 -1.47 26.34
N LEU A 183 10.89 -1.85 25.24
CA LEU A 183 9.95 -1.00 24.50
C LEU A 183 8.81 -0.49 25.40
N ILE A 184 8.20 -1.36 26.20
CA ILE A 184 7.11 -1.00 27.12
C ILE A 184 7.62 0.02 28.16
N ARG A 185 8.79 -0.21 28.77
CA ARG A 185 9.38 0.72 29.75
C ARG A 185 9.70 2.08 29.12
N GLU A 186 10.21 2.09 27.90
CA GLU A 186 10.54 3.34 27.21
C GLU A 186 9.29 4.13 26.83
N ILE A 187 8.23 3.49 26.30
CA ILE A 187 6.99 4.22 26.01
C ILE A 187 6.34 4.73 27.29
N THR A 188 6.34 3.96 28.39
CA THR A 188 5.85 4.43 29.70
C THR A 188 6.63 5.66 30.17
N ARG A 189 7.96 5.70 30.00
CA ARG A 189 8.78 6.87 30.34
C ARG A 189 8.37 8.10 29.52
N ARG A 190 8.23 7.94 28.20
CA ARG A 190 7.87 9.04 27.28
C ARG A 190 6.46 9.57 27.55
N VAL A 191 5.52 8.70 27.93
CA VAL A 191 4.16 9.07 28.31
C VAL A 191 4.15 9.79 29.67
N ASN A 192 4.86 9.26 30.67
CA ASN A 192 4.99 9.89 31.98
C ASN A 192 5.61 11.30 31.87
N LEU A 193 6.60 11.52 30.99
CA LEU A 193 7.18 12.85 30.75
C LEU A 193 6.17 13.90 30.27
N GLN A 194 5.04 13.46 29.70
CA GLN A 194 3.93 14.34 29.31
C GLN A 194 2.87 14.47 30.41
N GLY A 195 3.13 13.96 31.61
CA GLY A 195 2.23 14.04 32.77
C GLY A 195 1.05 13.06 32.72
N ILE A 196 1.13 11.99 31.93
CA ILE A 196 0.09 10.95 31.86
C ILE A 196 0.64 9.66 32.47
N PHE A 197 -0.11 9.02 33.36
CA PHE A 197 0.37 7.86 34.12
C PHE A 197 -0.47 6.60 33.97
N GLN A 198 -1.55 6.65 33.19
CA GLN A 198 -2.46 5.55 32.93
C GLN A 198 -2.46 5.22 31.43
N ALA A 199 -2.78 3.97 31.12
CA ALA A 199 -2.96 3.54 29.74
C ALA A 199 -4.02 2.45 29.61
N VAL A 200 -4.64 2.36 28.44
CA VAL A 200 -5.49 1.24 28.03
C VAL A 200 -4.81 0.46 26.91
N TYR A 201 -4.98 -0.87 26.91
CA TYR A 201 -4.47 -1.71 25.83
C TYR A 201 -5.25 -3.01 25.73
N THR A 202 -5.14 -3.66 24.59
CA THR A 202 -5.74 -4.98 24.36
C THR A 202 -4.71 -5.99 23.89
N ALA A 203 -4.94 -7.26 24.18
CA ALA A 203 -4.13 -8.35 23.65
C ALA A 203 -4.96 -9.61 23.38
N GLY A 204 -4.55 -10.41 22.39
CA GLY A 204 -5.11 -11.76 22.16
C GLY A 204 -4.65 -12.81 23.17
N VAL A 205 -3.74 -12.44 24.07
CA VAL A 205 -3.14 -13.31 25.09
C VAL A 205 -3.51 -12.82 26.49
N VAL A 206 -3.52 -13.72 27.46
CA VAL A 206 -3.87 -13.43 28.86
C VAL A 206 -2.64 -12.98 29.64
N LEU A 207 -2.72 -11.78 30.22
CA LEU A 207 -1.71 -11.12 31.03
C LEU A 207 -2.30 -10.71 32.40
N PRO A 208 -1.51 -10.43 33.44
CA PRO A 208 -2.02 -9.90 34.71
C PRO A 208 -2.48 -8.44 34.58
N LYS A 209 -3.73 -8.06 34.86
CA LYS A 209 -4.96 -8.87 34.88
C LYS A 209 -5.98 -8.22 33.94
N PRO A 210 -6.71 -8.98 33.08
CA PRO A 210 -7.70 -8.39 32.20
C PRO A 210 -8.88 -7.84 32.99
N ILE A 211 -9.38 -6.67 32.58
CA ILE A 211 -10.62 -6.10 33.11
C ILE A 211 -11.85 -6.65 32.39
N ALA A 212 -11.71 -7.10 31.15
CA ALA A 212 -12.76 -7.78 30.39
C ALA A 212 -12.17 -8.71 29.32
N THR A 213 -12.92 -9.74 28.96
CA THR A 213 -12.58 -10.70 27.91
C THR A 213 -13.69 -10.72 26.87
N CYS A 214 -13.42 -10.17 25.69
CA CYS A 214 -14.36 -10.19 24.57
C CYS A 214 -14.00 -11.30 23.58
N ARG A 215 -14.99 -11.77 22.83
CA ARG A 215 -14.84 -12.82 21.80
C ARG A 215 -15.05 -12.21 20.43
N TYR A 216 -14.20 -12.56 19.46
CA TYR A 216 -14.42 -12.21 18.06
C TYR A 216 -15.56 -13.03 17.44
N TRP A 217 -16.30 -12.38 16.57
CA TRP A 217 -17.35 -12.94 15.74
C TRP A 217 -17.16 -12.48 14.30
N HIS A 218 -17.48 -13.34 13.34
CA HIS A 218 -17.23 -13.12 11.92
C HIS A 218 -18.52 -13.29 11.12
N ARG A 219 -18.81 -12.32 10.25
CA ARG A 219 -19.95 -12.38 9.32
C ARG A 219 -19.45 -12.53 7.89
N SER A 220 -19.62 -13.73 7.33
CA SER A 220 -19.17 -14.05 5.98
C SER A 220 -19.94 -13.28 4.91
N LEU A 221 -19.27 -12.37 4.21
CA LEU A 221 -19.81 -11.67 3.04
C LEU A 221 -19.50 -12.38 1.71
N ASN A 222 -18.31 -12.98 1.61
CA ASN A 222 -17.89 -13.79 0.46
C ASN A 222 -17.47 -15.20 0.92
N PRO A 223 -18.45 -16.09 1.20
CA PRO A 223 -18.15 -17.42 1.73
C PRO A 223 -17.24 -18.26 0.84
N LYS A 224 -17.36 -18.11 -0.49
CA LYS A 224 -16.52 -18.85 -1.45
C LYS A 224 -15.04 -18.55 -1.22
N LYS A 225 -14.66 -17.27 -1.24
CA LYS A 225 -13.29 -16.84 -0.99
C LYS A 225 -12.80 -17.26 0.40
N LEU A 226 -13.63 -17.07 1.43
CA LEU A 226 -13.26 -17.41 2.81
C LEU A 226 -13.03 -18.90 3.03
N ILE A 227 -13.75 -19.77 2.30
CA ILE A 227 -13.54 -21.22 2.33
C ILE A 227 -12.31 -21.61 1.53
N ASP A 228 -12.11 -21.02 0.35
CA ASP A 228 -10.96 -21.30 -0.54
C ASP A 228 -9.62 -20.98 0.15
N ILE A 229 -9.55 -19.88 0.92
CA ILE A 229 -8.37 -19.51 1.70
C ILE A 229 -8.30 -20.18 3.08
N LYS A 230 -9.27 -21.05 3.40
CA LYS A 230 -9.41 -21.77 4.68
C LYS A 230 -9.59 -20.87 5.92
N PHE A 231 -10.07 -19.63 5.74
CA PHE A 231 -10.52 -18.80 6.87
C PHE A 231 -11.78 -19.37 7.53
N SER A 232 -12.62 -20.05 6.75
CA SER A 232 -13.80 -20.76 7.22
C SER A 232 -13.90 -22.14 6.57
N HIS A 233 -14.73 -23.02 7.13
CA HIS A 233 -14.92 -24.38 6.62
C HIS A 233 -16.40 -24.67 6.34
N LEU A 234 -16.65 -25.56 5.37
CA LEU A 234 -17.98 -26.12 5.16
C LEU A 234 -18.31 -27.09 6.31
N THR A 235 -19.37 -26.81 7.04
CA THR A 235 -19.91 -27.75 8.03
C THR A 235 -20.42 -29.03 7.35
N ARG A 236 -20.36 -30.19 8.04
CA ARG A 236 -20.65 -31.53 7.48
C ARG A 236 -21.96 -31.67 6.67
N ASN A 237 -22.96 -30.81 6.91
CA ASN A 237 -24.27 -30.86 6.25
C ASN A 237 -24.55 -29.68 5.28
N MET A 238 -23.54 -28.87 4.95
CA MET A 238 -23.69 -27.72 4.07
C MET A 238 -22.89 -27.87 2.77
N THR A 239 -23.53 -27.49 1.66
CA THR A 239 -22.88 -27.35 0.35
C THR A 239 -22.48 -25.90 0.12
N MET A 240 -21.56 -25.65 -0.83
CA MET A 240 -21.16 -24.29 -1.21
C MET A 240 -22.36 -23.44 -1.66
N GLN A 241 -23.27 -24.00 -2.46
CA GLN A 241 -24.48 -23.31 -2.92
C GLN A 241 -25.42 -22.94 -1.76
N ARG A 242 -25.63 -23.84 -0.79
CA ARG A 242 -26.43 -23.55 0.41
C ARG A 242 -25.81 -22.46 1.27
N THR A 243 -24.48 -22.49 1.40
CA THR A 243 -23.72 -21.47 2.15
C THR A 243 -23.85 -20.10 1.48
N LEU A 244 -23.66 -20.01 0.15
CA LEU A 244 -23.87 -18.77 -0.59
C LEU A 244 -25.29 -18.22 -0.43
N LYS A 245 -26.31 -19.09 -0.47
CA LYS A 245 -27.71 -18.70 -0.24
C LYS A 245 -27.97 -18.24 1.20
N LEU A 246 -27.35 -18.87 2.19
CA LEU A 246 -27.49 -18.53 3.61
C LEU A 246 -26.94 -17.14 3.92
N TYR A 247 -25.80 -16.78 3.32
CA TYR A 247 -25.08 -15.52 3.56
C TYR A 247 -25.46 -14.39 2.60
N LYS A 248 -26.27 -14.65 1.56
CA LYS A 248 -26.73 -13.63 0.60
C LYS A 248 -27.41 -12.44 1.31
N LEU A 249 -26.98 -11.24 0.96
CA LEU A 249 -27.55 -9.98 1.43
C LEU A 249 -28.41 -9.32 0.32
N PRO A 250 -29.34 -8.43 0.68
CA PRO A 250 -30.00 -7.53 -0.28
C PRO A 250 -29.00 -6.62 -0.98
N GLU A 251 -29.31 -6.23 -2.23
CA GLU A 251 -28.47 -5.30 -3.01
C GLU A 251 -28.61 -3.84 -2.55
N ASN A 252 -29.78 -3.47 -2.00
CA ASN A 252 -30.06 -2.13 -1.52
C ASN A 252 -30.34 -2.11 -0.02
N THR A 253 -29.99 -1.01 0.62
CA THR A 253 -30.31 -0.77 2.04
C THR A 253 -31.82 -0.64 2.23
N LYS A 254 -32.32 -1.10 3.38
CA LYS A 254 -33.76 -1.10 3.69
C LYS A 254 -34.20 0.08 4.54
N VAL A 255 -33.26 0.83 5.10
CA VAL A 255 -33.53 1.90 6.08
C VAL A 255 -33.66 3.23 5.33
N PRO A 256 -34.85 3.86 5.32
CA PRO A 256 -35.03 5.17 4.70
C PRO A 256 -34.16 6.22 5.37
N GLY A 257 -33.59 7.13 4.58
CA GLY A 257 -32.69 8.18 5.09
C GLY A 257 -31.27 7.71 5.43
N PHE A 258 -30.93 6.45 5.14
CA PHE A 258 -29.58 5.92 5.31
C PHE A 258 -28.63 6.52 4.26
N ARG A 259 -27.65 7.31 4.72
CA ARG A 259 -26.63 7.94 3.88
C ARG A 259 -25.29 8.03 4.60
N LYS A 260 -24.22 8.34 3.88
CA LYS A 260 -22.90 8.59 4.49
C LYS A 260 -22.95 9.80 5.43
N LEU A 261 -22.19 9.71 6.51
CA LEU A 261 -21.95 10.83 7.43
C LEU A 261 -21.22 11.95 6.69
N VAL A 262 -21.72 13.18 6.78
CA VAL A 262 -21.05 14.36 6.25
C VAL A 262 -20.66 15.32 7.39
N TYR A 263 -19.79 16.28 7.08
CA TYR A 263 -19.25 17.22 8.06
C TYR A 263 -20.33 17.96 8.88
N THR A 264 -21.44 18.35 8.24
CA THR A 264 -22.55 19.06 8.90
C THR A 264 -23.30 18.22 9.94
N ASP A 265 -23.18 16.89 9.89
CA ASP A 265 -23.87 15.99 10.81
C ASP A 265 -23.11 15.79 12.14
N ILE A 266 -21.82 16.13 12.17
CA ILE A 266 -20.91 15.86 13.30
C ILE A 266 -21.50 16.27 14.66
N PRO A 267 -22.10 17.46 14.85
CA PRO A 267 -22.65 17.84 16.14
C PRO A 267 -23.77 16.92 16.63
N GLN A 268 -24.68 16.50 15.73
CA GLN A 268 -25.81 15.64 16.08
C GLN A 268 -25.37 14.18 16.26
N ALA A 269 -24.54 13.67 15.35
CA ALA A 269 -24.03 12.31 15.40
C ALA A 269 -23.16 12.07 16.66
N ARG A 270 -22.30 13.03 17.02
CA ARG A 270 -21.49 12.99 18.24
C ARG A 270 -22.37 12.93 19.49
N LYS A 271 -23.43 13.73 19.54
CA LYS A 271 -24.36 13.74 20.67
C LYS A 271 -24.99 12.37 20.90
N ILE A 272 -25.54 11.76 19.85
CA ILE A 272 -26.19 10.45 19.91
C ILE A 272 -25.20 9.35 20.33
N LEU A 273 -23.97 9.39 19.79
CA LEU A 273 -22.94 8.43 20.17
C LEU A 273 -22.58 8.55 21.66
N LEU A 274 -22.36 9.77 22.15
CA LEU A 274 -21.99 9.99 23.56
C LEU A 274 -23.13 9.57 24.50
N GLU A 275 -24.39 9.90 24.18
CA GLU A 275 -25.57 9.45 24.94
C GLU A 275 -25.69 7.92 24.96
N TYR A 276 -25.40 7.25 23.84
CA TYR A 276 -25.36 5.79 23.80
C TYR A 276 -24.22 5.21 24.65
N LEU A 277 -23.04 5.84 24.61
CA LEU A 277 -21.85 5.38 25.34
C LEU A 277 -21.97 5.52 26.86
N GLU A 278 -22.90 6.33 27.39
CA GLU A 278 -23.18 6.45 28.82
C GLU A 278 -23.63 5.13 29.47
N LYS A 279 -24.18 4.19 28.70
CA LYS A 279 -24.66 2.88 29.20
C LYS A 279 -23.55 1.94 29.66
N PHE A 280 -22.33 2.16 29.19
CA PHE A 280 -21.19 1.25 29.38
C PHE A 280 -20.32 1.70 30.55
N ASP A 281 -19.57 0.78 31.16
CA ASP A 281 -18.70 1.09 32.29
C ASP A 281 -17.30 1.50 31.83
N LEU A 282 -16.86 1.07 30.65
CA LEU A 282 -15.63 1.57 30.01
C LEU A 282 -15.99 2.19 28.65
N ALA A 283 -15.84 3.51 28.50
CA ALA A 283 -16.18 4.18 27.24
C ALA A 283 -15.28 5.39 26.95
N PRO A 284 -14.99 5.70 25.67
CA PRO A 284 -14.28 6.92 25.29
C PRO A 284 -15.20 8.14 25.37
N ILE A 285 -14.60 9.30 25.64
CA ILE A 285 -15.25 10.61 25.57
C ILE A 285 -14.57 11.39 24.45
N PHE A 286 -15.26 11.53 23.32
CA PHE A 286 -14.74 12.22 22.15
C PHE A 286 -15.03 13.73 22.22
N SER A 287 -14.01 14.55 21.99
CA SER A 287 -14.16 15.94 21.55
C SER A 287 -14.74 16.01 20.13
N ALA A 288 -15.06 17.22 19.65
CA ALA A 288 -15.53 17.40 18.29
C ALA A 288 -14.46 17.01 17.25
N GLU A 289 -13.20 17.39 17.50
CA GLU A 289 -12.06 17.08 16.63
C GLU A 289 -11.76 15.58 16.61
N GLU A 290 -11.78 14.91 17.76
CA GLU A 290 -11.58 13.46 17.82
C GLU A 290 -12.71 12.72 17.10
N PHE A 291 -13.96 13.16 17.29
CA PHE A 291 -15.10 12.56 16.60
C PHE A 291 -14.98 12.71 15.08
N GLU A 292 -14.62 13.91 14.60
CA GLU A 292 -14.34 14.14 13.18
C GLU A 292 -13.25 13.19 12.66
N HIS A 293 -12.13 13.10 13.39
CA HIS A 293 -11.01 12.26 12.96
C HIS A 293 -11.38 10.78 12.86
N TRP A 294 -12.10 10.26 13.84
CA TRP A 294 -12.42 8.83 13.95
C TRP A 294 -13.62 8.39 13.12
N PHE A 295 -14.59 9.27 12.88
CA PHE A 295 -15.85 8.87 12.26
C PHE A 295 -16.13 9.52 10.90
N LEU A 296 -15.48 10.61 10.51
CA LEU A 296 -15.72 11.17 9.18
C LEU A 296 -15.21 10.18 8.11
N PRO A 297 -16.02 9.78 7.12
CA PRO A 297 -15.63 8.75 6.15
C PRO A 297 -14.34 9.09 5.40
N ARG A 298 -13.40 8.15 5.37
CA ARG A 298 -12.14 8.23 4.62
C ARG A 298 -11.97 6.96 3.79
N THR A 299 -11.85 7.12 2.47
CA THR A 299 -11.75 6.01 1.53
C THR A 299 -10.64 5.03 1.93
N GLY A 300 -10.98 3.74 2.03
CA GLY A 300 -10.04 2.66 2.37
C GLY A 300 -9.60 2.65 3.84
N ILE A 301 -10.19 3.47 4.71
CA ILE A 301 -9.85 3.55 6.14
C ILE A 301 -11.07 3.29 7.01
N ILE A 302 -12.07 4.18 6.97
CA ILE A 302 -13.27 4.13 7.81
C ILE A 302 -14.49 4.55 7.00
N ASN A 303 -15.59 3.81 7.16
CA ASN A 303 -16.90 4.18 6.64
C ASN A 303 -17.90 4.39 7.78
N SER A 304 -18.54 5.56 7.75
CA SER A 304 -19.60 5.93 8.69
C SER A 304 -20.84 6.41 7.95
N PHE A 305 -21.99 5.98 8.44
CA PHE A 305 -23.31 6.24 7.91
C PHE A 305 -24.21 6.76 9.01
N VAL A 306 -25.22 7.52 8.60
CA VAL A 306 -26.26 8.06 9.47
C VAL A 306 -27.62 7.77 8.88
N VAL A 307 -28.64 7.77 9.75
CA VAL A 307 -30.04 7.76 9.35
C VAL A 307 -30.62 9.15 9.63
N GLU A 308 -31.08 9.81 8.57
CA GLU A 308 -31.72 11.11 8.65
C GLU A 308 -33.25 10.98 8.54
N LYS A 309 -33.97 11.57 9.50
CA LYS A 309 -35.43 11.69 9.49
C LYS A 309 -35.81 13.14 9.76
N GLU A 310 -36.52 13.77 8.83
CA GLU A 310 -37.01 15.15 8.96
C GLU A 310 -35.90 16.17 9.33
N GLY A 311 -34.71 16.04 8.73
CA GLY A 311 -33.58 16.94 8.97
C GLY A 311 -32.82 16.67 10.28
N LYS A 312 -33.15 15.60 11.01
CA LYS A 312 -32.46 15.19 12.24
C LYS A 312 -31.79 13.84 12.05
N ILE A 313 -30.58 13.71 12.60
CA ILE A 313 -29.89 12.43 12.68
C ILE A 313 -30.51 11.63 13.82
N THR A 314 -30.94 10.40 13.57
CA THR A 314 -31.53 9.52 14.60
C THR A 314 -30.63 8.34 14.95
N ASP A 315 -29.83 7.86 14.00
CA ASP A 315 -29.00 6.69 14.16
C ASP A 315 -27.65 6.91 13.47
N MET A 316 -26.60 6.26 13.98
CA MET A 316 -25.26 6.29 13.42
C MET A 316 -24.69 4.87 13.39
N LEU A 317 -23.96 4.56 12.32
CA LEU A 317 -23.25 3.32 12.15
C LEU A 317 -21.83 3.62 11.64
N GLY A 318 -20.81 3.15 12.34
CA GLY A 318 -19.44 3.08 11.83
C GLY A 318 -19.01 1.62 11.74
N PHE A 319 -18.43 1.20 10.61
CA PHE A 319 -17.84 -0.13 10.51
C PHE A 319 -16.64 -0.16 9.57
N ASP A 320 -15.67 -0.99 9.92
CA ASP A 320 -14.43 -1.23 9.14
C ASP A 320 -14.45 -2.60 8.47
N VAL A 321 -15.04 -3.61 9.11
CA VAL A 321 -15.15 -4.98 8.59
C VAL A 321 -16.35 -5.66 9.24
N PHE A 322 -16.90 -6.71 8.62
CA PHE A 322 -17.93 -7.54 9.24
C PHE A 322 -17.34 -8.55 10.26
N ASN A 323 -16.37 -8.09 11.05
CA ASN A 323 -15.95 -8.72 12.29
C ASN A 323 -16.46 -7.86 13.44
N ALA A 324 -17.00 -8.49 14.48
CA ALA A 324 -17.48 -7.78 15.65
C ALA A 324 -16.98 -8.49 16.91
N LEU A 325 -16.72 -7.72 17.96
CA LEU A 325 -16.55 -8.27 19.30
C LEU A 325 -17.92 -8.38 19.97
N ASP A 326 -18.05 -9.27 20.95
CA ASP A 326 -19.29 -9.43 21.72
C ASP A 326 -19.48 -8.36 22.83
N LEU A 327 -18.88 -7.18 22.62
CA LEU A 327 -18.96 -5.99 23.46
C LEU A 327 -20.19 -5.12 23.12
N MET A 328 -20.46 -4.10 23.94
CA MET A 328 -21.67 -3.26 23.83
C MET A 328 -22.95 -4.13 23.73
N ASP A 329 -23.94 -3.67 22.95
CA ASP A 329 -25.19 -4.38 22.67
C ASP A 329 -25.03 -5.37 21.48
N ASN A 330 -23.81 -5.72 21.05
CA ASN A 330 -23.60 -6.52 19.82
C ASN A 330 -24.24 -7.90 19.89
N LYS A 331 -24.32 -8.51 21.08
CA LYS A 331 -24.96 -9.82 21.29
C LYS A 331 -26.41 -9.86 20.80
N GLU A 332 -27.10 -8.72 20.78
CA GLU A 332 -28.49 -8.64 20.33
C GLU A 332 -28.65 -8.95 18.84
N PHE A 333 -27.63 -8.68 18.01
CA PHE A 333 -27.70 -8.86 16.57
C PHE A 333 -26.77 -9.94 16.00
N LEU A 334 -25.76 -10.40 16.75
CA LEU A 334 -24.77 -11.36 16.24
C LEU A 334 -25.42 -12.62 15.66
N GLU A 335 -26.24 -13.34 16.43
CA GLU A 335 -26.91 -14.55 15.94
C GLU A 335 -28.01 -14.26 14.90
N PRO A 336 -28.92 -13.28 15.08
CA PRO A 336 -29.92 -12.94 14.07
C PRO A 336 -29.33 -12.54 12.72
N LEU A 337 -28.20 -11.82 12.73
CA LEU A 337 -27.46 -11.46 11.54
C LEU A 337 -26.46 -12.55 11.13
N LYS A 338 -26.54 -13.74 11.71
CA LYS A 338 -25.79 -14.94 11.31
C LYS A 338 -24.26 -14.71 11.35
N PHE A 339 -23.76 -14.04 12.36
CA PHE A 339 -22.33 -14.06 12.70
C PHE A 339 -21.96 -15.43 13.26
N GLY A 340 -20.76 -15.91 12.94
CA GLY A 340 -20.17 -17.11 13.54
C GLY A 340 -19.17 -16.73 14.63
N ILE A 341 -19.08 -17.54 15.68
CA ILE A 341 -18.10 -17.38 16.76
C ILE A 341 -16.69 -17.64 16.19
N GLY A 342 -15.78 -16.69 16.42
CA GLY A 342 -14.35 -16.84 16.14
C GLY A 342 -13.63 -17.63 17.23
N ASP A 343 -12.40 -18.03 16.95
CA ASP A 343 -11.50 -18.71 17.89
C ASP A 343 -10.74 -17.73 18.81
N GLY A 344 -10.50 -16.51 18.33
CA GLY A 344 -9.77 -15.46 19.06
C GLY A 344 -10.57 -14.77 20.17
N ASN A 345 -9.95 -14.62 21.34
CA ASN A 345 -10.40 -13.68 22.38
C ASN A 345 -9.62 -12.36 22.27
N LEU A 346 -10.23 -11.26 22.71
CA LEU A 346 -9.57 -9.98 22.92
C LEU A 346 -9.71 -9.57 24.39
N GLN A 347 -8.58 -9.47 25.06
CA GLN A 347 -8.49 -9.12 26.48
C GLN A 347 -8.25 -7.61 26.62
N TYR A 348 -9.01 -6.93 27.47
CA TYR A 348 -8.85 -5.50 27.78
C TYR A 348 -8.09 -5.31 29.08
N TYR A 349 -7.17 -4.33 29.11
CA TYR A 349 -6.31 -4.05 30.25
C TYR A 349 -6.20 -2.56 30.52
N LEU A 350 -5.97 -2.21 31.79
CA LEU A 350 -5.57 -0.88 32.21
C LEU A 350 -4.21 -0.95 32.92
N TYR A 351 -3.32 -0.03 32.55
CA TYR A 351 -2.03 0.18 33.20
C TYR A 351 -2.17 1.24 34.29
N ASN A 352 -1.60 0.98 35.47
CA ASN A 352 -1.66 1.83 36.65
C ASN A 352 -3.09 2.20 37.11
N TRP A 353 -4.04 1.28 36.91
CA TRP A 353 -5.42 1.45 37.35
C TRP A 353 -5.97 0.12 37.84
N ARG A 354 -6.63 0.13 39.01
CA ARG A 354 -7.39 -1.02 39.51
C ARG A 354 -8.86 -0.69 39.43
N CYS A 355 -9.65 -1.60 38.86
CA CYS A 355 -11.11 -1.53 38.88
C CYS A 355 -11.72 -2.95 38.86
N PRO A 356 -12.98 -3.13 39.28
CA PRO A 356 -13.66 -4.41 39.14
C PRO A 356 -13.71 -4.87 37.67
N SER A 357 -13.67 -6.18 37.44
CA SER A 357 -13.84 -6.77 36.11
C SER A 357 -15.24 -6.52 35.57
N MET A 358 -15.34 -6.31 34.27
CA MET A 358 -16.56 -6.01 33.53
C MET A 358 -16.93 -7.18 32.63
N THR A 359 -18.23 -7.35 32.38
CA THR A 359 -18.72 -8.22 31.30
C THR A 359 -18.52 -7.54 29.95
N PRO A 360 -18.42 -8.30 28.83
CA PRO A 360 -18.23 -7.71 27.50
C PRO A 360 -19.26 -6.61 27.16
N GLY A 361 -20.53 -6.82 27.51
CA GLY A 361 -21.60 -5.84 27.26
C GLY A 361 -21.48 -4.54 28.06
N LYS A 362 -20.51 -4.43 28.98
CA LYS A 362 -20.17 -3.19 29.70
C LYS A 362 -18.96 -2.47 29.11
N ILE A 363 -18.37 -2.99 28.04
CA ILE A 363 -17.28 -2.36 27.29
C ILE A 363 -17.85 -1.59 26.10
N GLY A 364 -17.72 -0.27 26.15
CA GLY A 364 -18.03 0.68 25.08
C GLY A 364 -16.80 1.21 24.35
N LEU A 365 -15.64 0.57 24.52
CA LEU A 365 -14.38 0.97 23.91
C LEU A 365 -13.97 -0.02 22.81
N VAL A 366 -13.81 0.48 21.59
CA VAL A 366 -13.25 -0.26 20.46
C VAL A 366 -11.86 0.29 20.19
N LEU A 367 -10.80 -0.46 20.53
CA LEU A 367 -9.44 -0.10 20.12
C LEU A 367 -9.24 -0.45 18.66
N HIS A 368 -8.57 0.42 17.91
CA HIS A 368 -8.34 0.29 16.47
C HIS A 368 -7.53 -0.98 16.14
N LEU A 369 -8.24 -2.10 16.01
CA LEU A 369 -7.77 -3.41 15.54
C LEU A 369 -8.55 -3.85 14.28
N GLY A 370 -9.30 -2.92 13.67
CA GLY A 370 -10.08 -3.15 12.47
C GLY A 370 -9.18 -3.33 11.26
N ALA A 371 -9.28 -4.50 10.62
CA ALA A 371 -8.91 -4.64 9.21
C ALA A 371 -9.87 -3.80 8.37
N MET A 372 -9.35 -3.24 7.28
CA MET A 372 -10.04 -2.26 6.45
C MET A 372 -11.27 -2.78 5.76
N THR A 373 -12.18 -1.85 5.47
CA THR A 373 -13.11 -2.01 4.36
C THR A 373 -12.25 -2.12 3.10
N PRO A 374 -12.49 -3.09 2.20
CA PRO A 374 -12.05 -2.95 0.81
C PRO A 374 -12.37 -1.53 0.37
N GLU A 375 -11.48 -0.88 -0.38
CA GLU A 375 -11.82 0.39 -1.01
C GLU A 375 -13.24 0.27 -1.54
N GLU A 376 -14.16 1.08 -1.01
CA GLU A 376 -15.39 1.31 -1.75
C GLU A 376 -14.88 1.84 -3.07
N GLY A 377 -15.01 1.01 -4.11
CA GLY A 377 -15.07 1.48 -5.45
C GLY A 377 -16.19 2.52 -5.50
N ASN A 378 -15.87 3.79 -5.20
CA ASN A 378 -16.05 4.75 -6.26
C ASN A 378 -15.38 4.06 -7.42
N LEU A 379 -16.16 3.50 -8.36
CA LEU A 379 -15.68 2.89 -9.59
C LEU A 379 -14.64 3.87 -10.16
N ARG A 380 -13.38 3.73 -9.74
CA ARG A 380 -12.25 4.39 -10.34
C ARG A 380 -12.28 3.71 -11.68
N GLN A 381 -12.68 4.48 -12.66
CA GLN A 381 -12.91 3.99 -14.00
C GLN A 381 -11.58 3.40 -14.47
N PHE A 382 -11.42 2.08 -14.34
CA PHE A 382 -10.19 1.40 -14.69
C PHE A 382 -10.16 1.23 -16.20
N ASP A 383 -9.58 2.20 -16.89
CA ASP A 383 -9.66 2.29 -18.35
C ASP A 383 -8.55 1.48 -19.01
N VAL A 384 -8.95 0.47 -19.78
CA VAL A 384 -8.02 -0.36 -20.55
C VAL A 384 -8.10 0.03 -22.01
N TYR A 385 -6.98 0.46 -22.58
CA TYR A 385 -6.88 0.88 -23.98
C TYR A 385 -6.19 -0.19 -24.82
N TRP A 386 -6.77 -0.51 -25.98
CA TRP A 386 -6.21 -1.46 -26.94
C TRP A 386 -5.36 -0.73 -27.99
N ASN A 387 -4.05 -0.89 -27.91
CA ASN A 387 -3.08 -0.37 -28.87
C ASN A 387 -2.26 -1.51 -29.49
N VAL A 388 -2.97 -2.47 -30.10
CA VAL A 388 -2.42 -3.60 -30.84
C VAL A 388 -2.81 -3.44 -32.33
N PRO A 389 -1.92 -3.73 -33.31
CA PRO A 389 -2.21 -3.60 -34.74
C PRO A 389 -3.15 -4.69 -35.30
N SER A 390 -4.22 -5.00 -34.56
CA SER A 390 -5.22 -6.04 -34.87
C SER A 390 -5.98 -5.82 -36.17
N PHE A 391 -6.04 -4.59 -36.73
CA PHE A 391 -6.61 -4.35 -38.07
C PHE A 391 -5.94 -5.20 -39.17
N VAL A 392 -4.67 -5.58 -38.99
CA VAL A 392 -3.96 -6.47 -39.94
C VAL A 392 -4.62 -7.84 -40.01
N CYS A 393 -5.27 -8.30 -38.93
CA CYS A 393 -5.94 -9.59 -38.86
C CYS A 393 -7.24 -9.66 -39.70
N HIS A 394 -7.79 -8.51 -40.11
CA HIS A 394 -9.02 -8.46 -40.91
C HIS A 394 -8.86 -9.17 -42.26
N LYS A 395 -7.65 -9.13 -42.84
CA LYS A 395 -7.32 -9.84 -44.09
C LYS A 395 -7.42 -11.37 -43.96
N TYR A 396 -7.42 -11.89 -42.74
CA TYR A 396 -7.60 -13.31 -42.40
C TYR A 396 -8.99 -13.62 -41.87
N GLY A 397 -9.93 -12.67 -41.92
CA GLY A 397 -11.28 -12.84 -41.37
C GLY A 397 -11.35 -12.83 -39.83
N VAL A 398 -10.27 -12.44 -39.14
CA VAL A 398 -10.22 -12.34 -37.68
C VAL A 398 -10.41 -10.89 -37.25
N LYS A 399 -11.44 -10.61 -36.45
CA LYS A 399 -11.78 -9.29 -35.91
C LYS A 399 -11.91 -9.34 -34.39
N PHE A 400 -11.59 -8.26 -33.69
CA PHE A 400 -11.59 -8.20 -32.22
C PHE A 400 -12.82 -7.47 -31.66
N GLU A 401 -14.01 -7.81 -32.18
CA GLU A 401 -15.28 -7.12 -31.86
C GLU A 401 -15.77 -7.33 -30.41
N ASP A 402 -15.22 -8.33 -29.72
CA ASP A 402 -15.54 -8.75 -28.35
C ASP A 402 -14.75 -8.02 -27.27
N LEU A 403 -13.77 -7.17 -27.63
CA LEU A 403 -12.98 -6.39 -26.67
C LEU A 403 -13.85 -5.52 -25.74
N LYS A 404 -14.91 -4.92 -26.30
CA LYS A 404 -15.88 -4.13 -25.54
C LYS A 404 -16.62 -4.94 -24.47
N ASP A 405 -16.82 -6.24 -24.68
CA ASP A 405 -17.53 -7.14 -23.75
C ASP A 405 -16.68 -7.45 -22.50
N PHE A 406 -15.37 -7.21 -22.61
CA PHE A 406 -14.40 -7.22 -21.51
C PHE A 406 -14.13 -5.83 -20.93
N GLY A 407 -14.75 -4.78 -21.48
CA GLY A 407 -14.54 -3.39 -21.06
C GLY A 407 -13.22 -2.79 -21.56
N ILE A 408 -12.65 -3.32 -22.64
CA ILE A 408 -11.45 -2.79 -23.29
C ILE A 408 -11.89 -1.76 -24.34
N ARG A 409 -11.37 -0.53 -24.24
CA ARG A 409 -11.60 0.55 -25.20
C ARG A 409 -10.70 0.35 -26.41
N GLN A 410 -11.26 0.50 -27.59
CA GLN A 410 -10.57 0.27 -28.85
C GLN A 410 -10.99 1.32 -29.86
N ASN A 411 -10.04 1.76 -30.68
CA ASN A 411 -10.33 2.61 -31.83
C ASN A 411 -11.27 1.89 -32.83
N ALA A 412 -12.12 2.66 -33.49
CA ALA A 412 -13.05 2.16 -34.50
C ALA A 412 -12.34 1.35 -35.59
N ASN A 413 -12.89 0.17 -35.89
CA ASN A 413 -12.38 -0.80 -36.87
C ASN A 413 -10.96 -1.30 -36.56
N ASP A 414 -10.62 -1.52 -35.29
CA ASP A 414 -9.32 -2.03 -34.84
C ASP A 414 -8.13 -1.15 -35.26
N ARG A 415 -8.38 0.11 -35.60
CA ARG A 415 -7.35 1.03 -36.10
C ARG A 415 -6.25 1.21 -35.05
N PHE A 416 -5.00 1.14 -35.49
CA PHE A 416 -3.86 1.30 -34.58
C PHE A 416 -3.72 2.73 -34.02
N ARG A 417 -4.25 3.72 -34.76
CA ARG A 417 -4.38 5.11 -34.33
C ARG A 417 -5.80 5.56 -34.62
N GLY A 418 -6.49 6.08 -33.61
CA GLY A 418 -7.88 6.49 -33.73
C GLY A 418 -8.31 7.40 -32.58
N GLU A 419 -9.58 7.36 -32.25
CA GLU A 419 -10.27 8.26 -31.32
C GLU A 419 -9.98 7.98 -29.84
N GLU A 420 -9.66 6.73 -29.47
CA GLU A 420 -9.38 6.34 -28.08
C GLU A 420 -7.89 6.47 -27.75
N ILE A 421 -7.00 6.05 -28.66
CA ILE A 421 -5.54 6.06 -28.46
C ILE A 421 -4.78 6.21 -29.77
N ALA A 422 -3.70 7.00 -29.75
CA ALA A 422 -2.81 7.18 -30.88
C ALA A 422 -1.33 7.30 -30.42
N ILE A 423 -0.50 6.36 -30.87
CA ILE A 423 0.95 6.35 -30.62
C ILE A 423 1.73 6.92 -31.82
N LEU A 424 2.61 7.87 -31.52
CA LEU A 424 3.54 8.48 -32.46
C LEU A 424 4.92 7.83 -32.25
N TYR A 425 5.31 6.93 -33.15
CA TYR A 425 6.65 6.31 -33.13
C TYR A 425 7.69 7.26 -33.70
N ASP A 426 8.73 7.53 -32.92
CA ASP A 426 9.88 8.38 -33.24
C ASP A 426 9.52 9.65 -34.05
N PRO A 427 8.59 10.49 -33.54
CA PRO A 427 8.06 11.61 -34.31
C PRO A 427 9.00 12.81 -34.33
N GLY A 428 8.90 13.63 -35.38
CA GLY A 428 9.82 14.75 -35.59
C GLY A 428 11.23 14.29 -35.97
N MET A 429 12.20 15.14 -35.70
CA MET A 429 13.63 14.85 -35.89
C MET A 429 14.36 14.81 -34.55
N PHE A 430 13.99 13.90 -33.64
CA PHE A 430 14.78 13.77 -32.42
C PHE A 430 16.23 13.39 -32.77
N PRO A 431 17.24 14.00 -32.12
CA PRO A 431 18.64 13.63 -32.31
C PRO A 431 18.83 12.14 -32.02
N ALA A 432 19.41 11.41 -32.97
CA ALA A 432 19.56 9.97 -32.83
C ALA A 432 20.81 9.45 -33.54
N LEU A 433 21.36 8.38 -33.00
CA LEU A 433 22.40 7.58 -33.63
C LEU A 433 21.73 6.36 -34.29
N LEU A 434 21.73 6.35 -35.61
CA LEU A 434 21.10 5.30 -36.41
C LEU A 434 22.17 4.32 -36.85
N THR A 435 22.04 3.06 -36.43
CA THR A 435 22.94 1.99 -36.83
C THR A 435 22.31 1.21 -37.98
N ASP A 436 23.01 1.14 -39.11
CA ASP A 436 22.56 0.32 -40.25
C ASP A 436 22.83 -1.19 -40.02
N LYS A 437 22.40 -2.03 -40.97
CA LYS A 437 22.59 -3.48 -40.90
C LYS A 437 24.07 -3.91 -40.90
N ASN A 438 24.96 -3.04 -41.35
CA ASN A 438 26.41 -3.27 -41.40
C ASN A 438 27.12 -2.73 -40.15
N GLY A 439 26.39 -2.17 -39.18
CA GLY A 439 26.93 -1.58 -37.96
C GLY A 439 27.45 -0.15 -38.13
N ILE A 440 27.23 0.50 -39.27
CA ILE A 440 27.64 1.88 -39.51
C ILE A 440 26.68 2.81 -38.79
N VAL A 441 27.24 3.65 -37.92
CA VAL A 441 26.48 4.64 -37.13
C VAL A 441 26.42 5.96 -37.90
N THR A 442 25.21 6.40 -38.23
CA THR A 442 24.92 7.71 -38.83
C THR A 442 24.22 8.62 -37.83
N LYS A 443 24.43 9.94 -37.94
CA LYS A 443 23.82 10.93 -37.05
C LYS A 443 22.58 11.51 -37.69
N ARG A 444 21.42 11.35 -37.04
CA ARG A 444 20.22 12.12 -37.35
C ARG A 444 20.15 13.34 -36.43
N ASN A 445 19.92 14.51 -37.02
CA ASN A 445 19.80 15.79 -36.31
C ASN A 445 20.88 15.99 -35.24
N GLY A 446 22.16 15.93 -35.64
CA GLY A 446 23.32 16.07 -34.74
C GLY A 446 23.67 14.84 -33.90
N GLY A 447 22.77 13.86 -33.78
CA GLY A 447 22.97 12.59 -33.08
C GLY A 447 22.83 12.65 -31.55
N VAL A 448 23.07 13.80 -30.93
CA VAL A 448 22.87 14.05 -29.49
C VAL A 448 22.11 15.36 -29.27
N PRO A 449 21.36 15.53 -28.16
CA PRO A 449 20.52 16.70 -27.92
C PRO A 449 21.23 18.05 -28.08
N GLN A 450 22.46 18.18 -27.57
CA GLN A 450 23.17 19.46 -27.52
C GLN A 450 23.69 19.99 -28.86
N ASP A 451 23.66 19.16 -29.90
CA ASP A 451 24.06 19.51 -31.28
C ASP A 451 22.88 19.31 -32.27
N GLY A 452 21.65 19.09 -31.78
CA GLY A 452 20.45 18.97 -32.60
C GLY A 452 19.75 20.30 -32.86
N ASP A 453 19.11 20.42 -34.01
CA ASP A 453 18.23 21.53 -34.38
C ASP A 453 16.81 21.29 -33.86
N LEU A 454 16.42 22.07 -32.85
CA LEU A 454 15.09 22.03 -32.25
C LEU A 454 14.01 22.54 -33.21
N LYS A 455 14.31 23.55 -34.02
CA LYS A 455 13.33 24.15 -34.94
C LYS A 455 12.95 23.16 -36.03
N GLU A 456 13.94 22.49 -36.62
CA GLU A 456 13.72 21.40 -37.58
C GLU A 456 12.90 20.27 -36.96
N HIS A 457 13.26 19.85 -35.73
CA HIS A 457 12.51 18.83 -35.01
C HIS A 457 11.03 19.19 -34.83
N LEU A 458 10.74 20.40 -34.34
CA LEU A 458 9.37 20.83 -34.10
C LEU A 458 8.58 21.02 -35.41
N GLU A 459 9.20 21.49 -36.49
CA GLU A 459 8.52 21.60 -37.78
C GLU A 459 8.08 20.23 -38.31
N ILE A 460 8.98 19.25 -38.28
CA ILE A 460 8.68 17.89 -38.73
C ILE A 460 7.73 17.19 -37.76
N PHE A 461 7.86 17.43 -36.45
CA PHE A 461 6.94 16.90 -35.44
C PHE A 461 5.50 17.35 -35.70
N ARG A 462 5.28 18.64 -35.99
CA ARG A 462 3.94 19.15 -36.33
C ARG A 462 3.36 18.45 -37.56
N LYS A 463 4.18 18.25 -38.62
CA LYS A 463 3.77 17.52 -39.83
C LYS A 463 3.40 16.07 -39.51
N HIS A 464 4.20 15.39 -38.68
CA HIS A 464 3.93 14.01 -38.27
C HIS A 464 2.65 13.90 -37.43
N LEU A 465 2.46 14.78 -36.45
CA LEU A 465 1.28 14.78 -35.58
C LEU A 465 0.00 15.03 -36.39
N VAL A 466 -0.04 16.09 -37.21
CA VAL A 466 -1.23 16.40 -38.02
C VAL A 466 -1.54 15.28 -39.01
N LYS A 467 -0.51 14.64 -39.59
CA LYS A 467 -0.71 13.50 -40.50
C LYS A 467 -1.24 12.26 -39.78
N GLN A 468 -0.77 11.96 -38.58
CA GLN A 468 -1.10 10.73 -37.85
C GLN A 468 -2.37 10.85 -37.00
N ILE A 469 -2.70 12.06 -36.54
CA ILE A 469 -3.89 12.39 -35.75
C ILE A 469 -4.57 13.59 -36.42
N PRO A 470 -5.24 13.41 -37.57
CA PRO A 470 -5.80 14.53 -38.34
C PRO A 470 -6.93 15.27 -37.62
N ASP A 471 -7.70 14.57 -36.78
CA ASP A 471 -8.78 15.16 -36.00
C ASP A 471 -8.23 16.13 -34.94
N GLU A 472 -8.53 17.42 -35.09
CA GLU A 472 -8.13 18.47 -34.13
C GLU A 472 -8.88 18.37 -32.80
N SER A 473 -10.04 17.72 -32.79
CA SER A 473 -10.87 17.52 -31.60
C SER A 473 -10.51 16.27 -30.80
N PHE A 474 -9.48 15.53 -31.23
CA PHE A 474 -8.99 14.32 -30.56
C PHE A 474 -8.83 14.53 -29.06
N SER A 475 -9.52 13.70 -28.28
CA SER A 475 -9.56 13.73 -26.82
C SER A 475 -9.13 12.40 -26.18
N GLY A 476 -8.58 11.49 -26.97
CA GLY A 476 -8.04 10.22 -26.49
C GLY A 476 -6.63 10.35 -25.93
N VAL A 477 -6.00 9.20 -25.71
CA VAL A 477 -4.62 9.11 -25.18
C VAL A 477 -3.61 9.27 -26.31
N GLY A 478 -2.84 10.34 -26.27
CA GLY A 478 -1.72 10.62 -27.16
C GLY A 478 -0.39 10.15 -26.57
N VAL A 479 0.30 9.24 -27.26
CA VAL A 479 1.56 8.67 -26.79
C VAL A 479 2.71 9.07 -27.69
N ILE A 480 3.73 9.68 -27.12
CA ILE A 480 4.99 9.97 -27.82
C ILE A 480 5.98 8.86 -27.47
N ASP A 481 6.30 8.04 -28.46
CA ASP A 481 7.25 6.95 -28.30
C ASP A 481 8.60 7.33 -28.92
N PHE A 482 9.51 7.73 -28.04
CA PHE A 482 10.87 8.13 -28.37
C PHE A 482 11.83 7.43 -27.40
N GLU A 483 12.67 6.54 -27.93
CA GLU A 483 13.58 5.70 -27.14
C GLU A 483 15.07 5.86 -27.50
N SER A 484 15.44 6.83 -28.36
CA SER A 484 16.83 6.95 -28.82
C SER A 484 17.79 7.36 -27.71
N TRP A 485 17.36 8.15 -26.73
CA TRP A 485 18.15 8.48 -25.54
C TRP A 485 17.23 8.84 -24.35
N ARG A 486 17.80 8.84 -23.15
CA ARG A 486 17.12 9.27 -21.91
C ARG A 486 17.62 10.64 -21.47
N PRO A 487 16.77 11.56 -21.00
CA PRO A 487 17.17 12.94 -20.68
C PRO A 487 18.16 13.04 -19.51
N ILE A 488 18.27 12.00 -18.68
CA ILE A 488 19.28 11.90 -17.62
C ILE A 488 20.53 11.20 -18.15
N PHE A 489 21.65 11.91 -18.18
CA PHE A 489 22.89 11.45 -18.82
C PHE A 489 23.36 10.09 -18.28
N ARG A 490 23.29 9.89 -16.96
CA ARG A 490 23.68 8.63 -16.29
C ARG A 490 22.86 7.42 -16.75
N GLN A 491 21.60 7.62 -17.12
CA GLN A 491 20.69 6.54 -17.50
C GLN A 491 20.93 6.00 -18.91
N ASN A 492 21.81 6.63 -19.70
CA ASN A 492 22.19 6.19 -21.03
C ASN A 492 23.32 5.14 -20.96
N TRP A 493 22.97 3.91 -20.57
CA TRP A 493 23.88 2.76 -20.46
C TRP A 493 23.51 1.65 -21.47
N ALA A 494 24.35 0.62 -21.58
CA ALA A 494 24.22 -0.48 -22.56
C ALA A 494 24.07 0.04 -24.00
N SER A 495 22.95 -0.23 -24.67
CA SER A 495 22.71 0.20 -26.06
C SER A 495 22.72 1.73 -26.23
N LEU A 496 22.56 2.48 -25.14
CA LEU A 496 22.58 3.95 -25.12
C LEU A 496 23.95 4.55 -24.77
N GLU A 497 24.96 3.72 -24.48
CA GLU A 497 26.34 4.17 -24.20
C GLU A 497 26.93 5.09 -25.30
N PRO A 498 26.70 4.84 -26.60
CA PRO A 498 27.23 5.68 -27.68
C PRO A 498 26.87 7.17 -27.57
N TYR A 499 25.72 7.51 -26.97
CA TYR A 499 25.31 8.90 -26.77
C TYR A 499 26.20 9.64 -25.77
N LYS A 500 26.64 8.95 -24.71
CA LYS A 500 27.59 9.52 -23.74
C LYS A 500 28.97 9.69 -24.36
N THR A 501 29.44 8.68 -25.08
CA THR A 501 30.73 8.70 -25.77
C THR A 501 30.80 9.84 -26.78
N LEU A 502 29.77 9.99 -27.61
CA LEU A 502 29.70 11.09 -28.58
C LEU A 502 29.64 12.45 -27.88
N SER A 503 28.83 12.59 -26.82
CA SER A 503 28.74 13.85 -26.07
C SER A 503 30.08 14.27 -25.47
N ILE A 504 30.80 13.33 -24.87
CA ILE A 504 32.14 13.56 -24.30
C ILE A 504 33.14 13.93 -25.41
N LYS A 505 33.09 13.24 -26.55
CA LYS A 505 33.95 13.53 -27.71
C LYS A 505 33.73 14.94 -28.24
N LEU A 506 32.47 15.36 -28.41
CA LEU A 506 32.13 16.71 -28.89
C LEU A 506 32.62 17.81 -27.93
N GLU A 507 32.47 17.63 -26.62
CA GLU A 507 33.02 18.62 -25.66
C GLU A 507 34.55 18.61 -25.63
N ARG A 508 35.19 17.45 -25.82
CA ARG A 508 36.66 17.36 -25.94
C ARG A 508 37.18 18.12 -27.16
N GLU A 509 36.51 18.01 -28.30
CA GLU A 509 36.84 18.73 -29.53
C GLU A 509 36.68 20.25 -29.36
N LYS A 510 35.64 20.69 -28.64
CA LYS A 510 35.40 22.12 -28.34
C LYS A 510 36.34 22.68 -27.26
N HIS A 511 36.81 21.84 -26.35
CA HIS A 511 37.65 22.24 -25.21
C HIS A 511 38.92 21.37 -25.08
N PRO A 512 39.90 21.47 -25.99
CA PRO A 512 41.06 20.57 -26.01
C PRO A 512 41.88 20.59 -24.73
N LEU A 513 41.98 21.75 -24.07
CA LEU A 513 42.82 21.98 -22.89
C LEU A 513 42.15 21.65 -21.54
N TRP A 514 40.86 21.31 -21.52
CA TRP A 514 40.15 21.02 -20.27
C TRP A 514 40.53 19.65 -19.69
N SER A 515 40.45 19.50 -18.37
CA SER A 515 40.64 18.19 -17.74
C SER A 515 39.51 17.22 -18.13
N GLU A 516 39.75 15.90 -18.07
CA GLU A 516 38.70 14.91 -18.34
C GLU A 516 37.47 15.07 -17.45
N ALA A 517 37.66 15.42 -16.17
CA ALA A 517 36.57 15.64 -15.25
C ALA A 517 35.69 16.84 -15.68
N ALA A 518 36.32 17.92 -16.15
CA ALA A 518 35.61 19.09 -16.67
C ALA A 518 34.82 18.75 -17.95
N ILE A 519 35.43 18.01 -18.88
CA ILE A 519 34.75 17.54 -20.10
C ILE A 519 33.53 16.68 -19.77
N LYS A 520 33.68 15.68 -18.89
CA LYS A 520 32.57 14.79 -18.50
C LYS A 520 31.44 15.58 -17.83
N LYS A 521 31.78 16.56 -16.99
CA LYS A 521 30.80 17.44 -16.33
C LYS A 521 30.06 18.32 -17.33
N GLU A 522 30.76 18.89 -18.31
CA GLU A 522 30.15 19.75 -19.33
C GLU A 522 29.29 18.95 -20.32
N ALA A 523 29.77 17.78 -20.75
CA ALA A 523 29.01 16.88 -21.61
C ALA A 523 27.67 16.50 -20.95
N LYS A 524 27.69 16.15 -19.66
CA LYS A 524 26.48 15.93 -18.87
C LYS A 524 25.58 17.17 -18.87
N ARG A 525 26.12 18.34 -18.49
CA ARG A 525 25.35 19.58 -18.36
C ARG A 525 24.64 19.97 -19.65
N ARG A 526 25.35 19.93 -20.79
CA ARG A 526 24.76 20.26 -22.10
C ARG A 526 23.76 19.21 -22.53
N PHE A 527 24.10 17.93 -22.45
CA PHE A 527 23.19 16.85 -22.83
C PHE A 527 21.85 16.93 -22.10
N GLU A 528 21.86 17.05 -20.76
CA GLU A 528 20.64 17.10 -19.95
C GLU A 528 19.84 18.39 -20.22
N LYS A 529 20.53 19.55 -20.41
CA LYS A 529 19.88 20.82 -20.74
C LYS A 529 19.11 20.74 -22.06
N TYR A 530 19.76 20.29 -23.12
CA TYR A 530 19.12 20.24 -24.44
C TYR A 530 18.15 19.06 -24.54
N GLY A 531 18.42 17.93 -23.88
CA GLY A 531 17.48 16.81 -23.79
C GLY A 531 16.15 17.22 -23.16
N ARG A 532 16.21 18.01 -22.08
CA ARG A 532 15.02 18.66 -21.49
C ARG A 532 14.28 19.52 -22.51
N ILE A 533 14.97 20.44 -23.19
CA ILE A 533 14.34 21.37 -24.15
C ILE A 533 13.62 20.61 -25.27
N PHE A 534 14.25 19.58 -25.83
CA PHE A 534 13.63 18.75 -26.86
C PHE A 534 12.34 18.09 -26.37
N MET A 535 12.36 17.42 -25.21
CA MET A 535 11.16 16.75 -24.70
C MET A 535 10.06 17.75 -24.28
N GLU A 536 10.45 18.83 -23.60
CA GLU A 536 9.53 19.86 -23.10
C GLU A 536 8.79 20.56 -24.24
N GLU A 537 9.50 21.03 -25.27
CA GLU A 537 8.89 21.78 -26.37
C GLU A 537 8.06 20.88 -27.31
N THR A 538 8.40 19.60 -27.41
CA THR A 538 7.63 18.63 -28.18
C THR A 538 6.31 18.31 -27.50
N LEU A 539 6.31 18.09 -26.18
CA LEU A 539 5.08 17.86 -25.41
C LEU A 539 4.17 19.10 -25.43
N LYS A 540 4.74 20.30 -25.25
CA LYS A 540 3.98 21.56 -25.39
C LYS A 540 3.39 21.72 -26.78
N THR A 541 4.13 21.35 -27.83
CA THR A 541 3.63 21.41 -29.21
C THR A 541 2.50 20.41 -29.44
N ALA A 542 2.59 19.21 -28.88
CA ALA A 542 1.53 18.20 -28.96
C ALA A 542 0.24 18.68 -28.29
N ASN A 543 0.36 19.18 -27.05
CA ASN A 543 -0.77 19.73 -26.30
C ASN A 543 -1.38 20.96 -27.00
N LYS A 544 -0.56 21.85 -27.57
CA LYS A 544 -1.05 23.00 -28.35
C LYS A 544 -1.85 22.58 -29.58
N LEU A 545 -1.44 21.53 -30.29
CA LEU A 545 -2.12 21.06 -31.49
C LEU A 545 -3.36 20.22 -31.17
N ARG A 546 -3.37 19.49 -30.06
CA ARG A 546 -4.50 18.65 -29.62
C ARG A 546 -4.73 18.87 -28.12
N SER A 547 -5.37 19.99 -27.79
CA SER A 547 -5.53 20.47 -26.40
C SER A 547 -6.53 19.68 -25.57
N LYS A 548 -7.37 18.86 -26.22
CA LYS A 548 -8.33 17.97 -25.54
C LYS A 548 -7.76 16.58 -25.24
N ALA A 549 -6.64 16.21 -25.85
CA ALA A 549 -6.01 14.91 -25.66
C ALA A 549 -5.16 14.88 -24.39
N THR A 550 -5.02 13.70 -23.80
CA THR A 550 -4.03 13.47 -22.74
C THR A 550 -2.70 13.07 -23.36
N TRP A 551 -1.61 13.71 -22.95
CA TRP A 551 -0.29 13.44 -23.52
C TRP A 551 0.71 12.93 -22.49
N GLY A 552 1.54 11.98 -22.92
CA GLY A 552 2.73 11.57 -22.17
C GLY A 552 3.74 10.82 -23.02
N TYR A 553 4.92 10.59 -22.46
CA TYR A 553 5.96 9.79 -23.08
C TYR A 553 5.84 8.33 -22.66
N TYR A 554 5.94 7.43 -23.65
CA TYR A 554 6.04 6.01 -23.37
C TYR A 554 7.28 5.71 -22.51
N GLY A 555 7.09 4.87 -21.49
CA GLY A 555 8.15 4.38 -20.61
C GLY A 555 8.43 5.25 -19.38
N TYR A 556 7.86 6.45 -19.27
CA TYR A 556 8.10 7.38 -18.16
C TYR A 556 7.00 7.33 -17.09
N PRO A 557 7.34 7.46 -15.78
CA PRO A 557 8.71 7.47 -15.24
C PRO A 557 9.40 6.12 -15.41
N HIS A 558 10.71 6.18 -15.65
CA HIS A 558 11.52 4.98 -15.63
C HIS A 558 11.72 4.49 -14.20
N CYS A 559 11.65 3.17 -14.05
CA CYS A 559 12.03 2.49 -12.83
C CYS A 559 12.83 1.23 -13.15
N PHE A 560 14.10 1.20 -12.73
CA PHE A 560 15.04 0.12 -13.01
C PHE A 560 15.05 -0.93 -11.89
N ASN A 561 13.87 -1.37 -11.46
CA ASN A 561 13.73 -2.52 -10.56
C ASN A 561 13.87 -3.84 -11.34
N HIS A 562 14.34 -4.90 -10.68
CA HIS A 562 14.69 -6.19 -11.28
C HIS A 562 15.62 -6.12 -12.53
N THR A 563 16.47 -5.09 -12.63
CA THR A 563 17.54 -5.04 -13.65
C THR A 563 18.80 -5.75 -13.15
N PRO A 564 19.74 -6.14 -14.04
CA PRO A 564 21.04 -6.67 -13.62
C PRO A 564 21.69 -5.74 -12.56
N GLY A 565 22.08 -6.30 -11.41
CA GLY A 565 22.62 -5.54 -10.28
C GLY A 565 21.59 -5.03 -9.25
N GLN A 566 20.29 -5.15 -9.52
CA GLN A 566 19.22 -4.75 -8.59
C GLN A 566 18.00 -5.67 -8.68
N ARG A 567 17.93 -6.66 -7.79
CA ARG A 567 16.85 -7.66 -7.76
C ARG A 567 15.65 -7.28 -6.86
N ASN A 568 15.63 -6.06 -6.34
CA ASN A 568 14.60 -5.62 -5.41
C ASN A 568 13.33 -5.21 -6.17
N ALA A 569 12.16 -5.44 -5.54
CA ALA A 569 10.86 -5.02 -6.05
C ALA A 569 10.71 -3.50 -6.12
N HIS A 570 11.34 -2.76 -5.21
CA HIS A 570 11.22 -1.31 -5.11
C HIS A 570 12.08 -0.59 -6.15
N CYS A 571 11.62 0.61 -6.54
CA CYS A 571 12.40 1.46 -7.40
C CYS A 571 13.74 1.85 -6.79
N ASN A 572 14.78 1.99 -7.61
CA ASN A 572 16.09 2.42 -7.12
C ASN A 572 16.01 3.85 -6.58
N ARG A 573 16.57 4.10 -5.39
CA ARG A 573 16.62 5.44 -4.77
C ARG A 573 17.26 6.50 -5.66
N GLN A 574 18.37 6.18 -6.34
CA GLN A 574 19.02 7.08 -7.30
C GLN A 574 18.08 7.41 -8.48
N THR A 575 17.33 6.43 -8.99
CA THR A 575 16.35 6.66 -10.05
C THR A 575 15.18 7.52 -9.56
N MET A 576 14.71 7.31 -8.34
CA MET A 576 13.65 8.14 -7.75
C MET A 576 14.09 9.61 -7.59
N LEU A 577 15.32 9.84 -7.16
CA LEU A 577 15.90 11.19 -7.09
C LEU A 577 16.07 11.83 -8.47
N GLU A 578 16.39 11.03 -9.49
CA GLU A 578 16.45 11.51 -10.88
C GLU A 578 15.07 11.83 -11.43
N ASN A 579 14.05 11.02 -11.12
CA ASN A 579 12.66 11.31 -11.47
C ASN A 579 12.17 12.58 -10.75
N ASP A 580 12.56 12.80 -9.50
CA ASP A 580 12.27 14.05 -8.78
C ASP A 580 12.92 15.26 -9.49
N GLY A 581 14.15 15.11 -9.96
CA GLY A 581 14.82 16.11 -10.80
C GLY A 581 14.20 16.32 -12.19
N MET A 582 13.36 15.39 -12.65
CA MET A 582 12.57 15.48 -13.88
C MET A 582 11.14 15.94 -13.65
N SER A 583 10.83 16.54 -12.51
CA SER A 583 9.51 17.15 -12.25
C SER A 583 9.04 18.10 -13.37
N TRP A 584 9.95 18.75 -14.10
CA TRP A 584 9.62 19.55 -15.29
C TRP A 584 8.91 18.77 -16.40
N LEU A 585 9.19 17.47 -16.57
CA LEU A 585 8.53 16.61 -17.54
C LEU A 585 7.18 16.19 -16.99
N PHE A 586 7.20 15.61 -15.79
CA PHE A 586 6.01 15.02 -15.18
C PHE A 586 4.93 16.06 -14.94
N THR A 587 5.26 17.29 -14.55
CA THR A 587 4.26 18.37 -14.39
C THR A 587 3.62 18.84 -15.70
N LEU A 588 4.24 18.56 -16.86
CA LEU A 588 3.69 18.87 -18.18
C LEU A 588 2.83 17.74 -18.74
N GLU A 589 3.14 16.48 -18.40
CA GLU A 589 2.35 15.31 -18.82
C GLU A 589 0.96 15.32 -18.18
N ASP A 590 -0.01 14.79 -18.93
CA ASP A 590 -1.37 14.52 -18.42
C ASP A 590 -1.50 13.06 -17.97
N VAL A 591 -0.62 12.19 -18.47
CA VAL A 591 -0.62 10.74 -18.21
C VAL A 591 0.81 10.18 -18.13
N HIS A 592 1.08 9.36 -17.11
CA HIS A 592 2.32 8.60 -16.94
C HIS A 592 2.15 7.17 -17.44
N MET A 593 3.12 6.71 -18.22
CA MET A 593 3.02 5.47 -18.99
C MET A 593 4.25 4.58 -18.77
N PRO A 594 4.52 4.10 -17.54
CA PRO A 594 5.64 3.21 -17.28
C PRO A 594 5.44 1.88 -18.00
N SER A 595 6.51 1.30 -18.55
CA SER A 595 6.45 -0.05 -19.12
C SER A 595 6.47 -1.11 -18.02
N VAL A 596 5.55 -2.07 -18.05
CA VAL A 596 5.50 -3.23 -17.14
C VAL A 596 5.63 -4.55 -17.89
N TYR A 597 6.40 -4.55 -18.98
CA TYR A 597 6.62 -5.76 -19.79
C TYR A 597 7.39 -6.81 -19.00
N LEU A 598 6.73 -7.96 -18.76
CA LEU A 598 7.32 -9.04 -17.98
C LEU A 598 8.41 -9.76 -18.77
N ARG A 599 9.44 -10.20 -18.06
CA ARG A 599 10.47 -11.10 -18.59
C ARG A 599 10.38 -12.44 -17.87
N GLN A 600 10.48 -13.53 -18.62
CA GLN A 600 10.39 -14.88 -18.09
C GLN A 600 11.57 -15.20 -17.17
N GLU A 601 12.75 -14.60 -17.39
CA GLU A 601 13.93 -14.71 -16.52
C GLU A 601 13.72 -14.17 -15.09
N ILE A 602 12.74 -13.29 -14.88
CA ILE A 602 12.35 -12.84 -13.53
C ILE A 602 11.57 -13.99 -12.89
N LYS A 603 12.00 -14.42 -11.70
CA LYS A 603 11.33 -15.49 -10.95
C LYS A 603 9.85 -15.16 -10.78
N GLU A 604 8.99 -16.17 -10.92
CA GLU A 604 7.54 -16.00 -10.87
C GLU A 604 7.05 -15.20 -9.65
N MET A 605 7.61 -15.49 -8.46
CA MET A 605 7.30 -14.78 -7.21
C MET A 605 7.73 -13.30 -7.19
N ASP A 606 8.70 -12.93 -8.03
CA ASP A 606 9.29 -11.59 -8.09
C ASP A 606 8.63 -10.71 -9.17
N ARG A 607 7.92 -11.28 -10.14
CA ARG A 607 7.27 -10.55 -11.25
C ARG A 607 6.21 -9.56 -10.76
N VAL A 608 5.50 -9.90 -9.69
CA VAL A 608 4.54 -8.98 -9.05
C VAL A 608 5.27 -7.78 -8.44
N GLY A 609 6.43 -8.01 -7.82
CA GLY A 609 7.30 -6.95 -7.31
C GLY A 609 7.83 -6.04 -8.42
N PHE A 610 8.13 -6.60 -9.59
CA PHE A 610 8.51 -5.83 -10.78
C PHE A 610 7.41 -4.86 -11.20
N VAL A 611 6.16 -5.33 -11.35
CA VAL A 611 5.02 -4.45 -11.68
C VAL A 611 4.82 -3.41 -10.58
N LYS A 612 4.80 -3.84 -9.31
CA LYS A 612 4.57 -2.98 -8.15
C LYS A 612 5.53 -1.78 -8.12
N GLY A 613 6.84 -2.02 -8.21
CA GLY A 613 7.82 -0.94 -8.12
C GLY A 613 7.69 0.12 -9.21
N ARG A 614 7.30 -0.28 -10.43
CA ARG A 614 7.16 0.65 -11.56
C ARG A 614 5.88 1.47 -11.47
N VAL A 615 4.77 0.82 -11.14
CA VAL A 615 3.47 1.48 -10.97
C VAL A 615 3.48 2.39 -9.75
N SER A 616 4.04 1.95 -8.62
CA SER A 616 4.18 2.79 -7.42
C SER A 616 5.02 4.04 -7.67
N GLU A 617 6.09 3.95 -8.47
CA GLU A 617 6.88 5.13 -8.83
C GLU A 617 6.10 6.10 -9.71
N ALA A 618 5.30 5.61 -10.66
CA ALA A 618 4.43 6.44 -11.48
C ALA A 618 3.35 7.14 -10.65
N LEU A 619 2.71 6.42 -9.73
CA LEU A 619 1.74 7.00 -8.79
C LEU A 619 2.38 8.06 -7.90
N ARG A 620 3.60 7.81 -7.38
CA ARG A 620 4.35 8.78 -6.58
C ARG A 620 4.65 10.06 -7.36
N MET A 621 4.97 9.95 -8.66
CA MET A 621 5.19 11.13 -9.49
C MET A 621 3.89 11.89 -9.77
N ALA A 622 2.79 11.19 -10.01
CA ALA A 622 1.47 11.80 -10.18
C ALA A 622 1.01 12.55 -8.92
N GLU A 623 1.21 11.98 -7.72
CA GLU A 623 0.87 12.62 -6.44
C GLU A 623 1.65 13.90 -6.17
N LYS A 624 2.85 14.04 -6.73
CA LYS A 624 3.67 15.26 -6.62
C LYS A 624 3.20 16.38 -7.54
N SER A 625 2.33 16.09 -8.50
CA SER A 625 1.84 17.09 -9.44
C SER A 625 0.66 17.87 -8.84
N PRO A 626 0.59 19.20 -9.04
CA PRO A 626 -0.54 20.00 -8.61
C PRO A 626 -1.81 19.70 -9.42
N ARG A 627 -1.68 19.05 -10.59
CA ARG A 627 -2.80 18.64 -11.45
C ARG A 627 -2.99 17.14 -11.32
N LYS A 628 -4.25 16.69 -11.35
CA LYS A 628 -4.55 15.25 -11.40
C LYS A 628 -4.01 14.67 -12.71
N GLN A 629 -3.11 13.70 -12.60
CA GLN A 629 -2.51 12.98 -13.72
C GLN A 629 -2.94 11.54 -13.71
N GLN A 630 -3.12 10.97 -14.90
CA GLN A 630 -3.47 9.57 -15.05
C GLN A 630 -2.21 8.69 -14.97
N VAL A 631 -2.35 7.46 -14.48
CA VAL A 631 -1.31 6.43 -14.59
C VAL A 631 -1.85 5.27 -15.42
N LEU A 632 -1.29 5.10 -16.63
CA LEU A 632 -1.67 4.05 -17.59
C LEU A 632 -0.43 3.21 -17.96
N PRO A 633 -0.04 2.22 -17.13
CA PRO A 633 1.12 1.39 -17.42
C PRO A 633 0.96 0.63 -18.74
N TYR A 634 2.06 0.54 -19.48
CA TYR A 634 2.13 -0.23 -20.73
C TYR A 634 2.33 -1.71 -20.43
N HIS A 635 1.34 -2.51 -20.82
CA HIS A 635 1.33 -3.96 -20.66
C HIS A 635 1.45 -4.64 -22.02
N TRP A 636 2.38 -5.58 -22.13
CA TRP A 636 2.50 -6.46 -23.30
C TRP A 636 2.07 -7.86 -22.89
N PHE A 637 1.20 -8.47 -23.70
CA PHE A 637 0.64 -9.80 -23.44
C PHE A 637 1.61 -10.96 -23.69
N LYS A 638 2.90 -10.67 -23.91
CA LYS A 638 3.97 -11.64 -24.11
C LYS A 638 5.17 -11.36 -23.21
N TYR A 639 6.00 -12.37 -22.99
CA TYR A 639 7.27 -12.18 -22.30
C TYR A 639 8.27 -11.46 -23.20
N GLN A 640 8.87 -10.36 -22.71
CA GLN A 640 9.76 -9.50 -23.48
C GLN A 640 11.04 -10.23 -23.96
N ASP A 641 11.52 -11.20 -23.19
CA ASP A 641 12.66 -12.06 -23.49
C ASP A 641 12.28 -13.35 -24.26
N HIS A 642 11.00 -13.69 -24.35
CA HIS A 642 10.48 -14.85 -25.10
C HIS A 642 9.24 -14.45 -25.91
N ARG A 643 9.46 -13.71 -27.00
CA ARG A 643 8.43 -13.01 -27.79
C ARG A 643 7.44 -13.91 -28.53
N ASP A 644 7.64 -15.22 -28.54
CA ASP A 644 6.68 -16.18 -29.09
C ASP A 644 5.66 -16.66 -28.04
N ASN A 645 5.93 -16.43 -26.75
CA ASN A 645 5.13 -16.94 -25.64
C ASN A 645 4.21 -15.86 -25.08
N PHE A 646 2.91 -16.14 -25.03
CA PHE A 646 1.96 -15.36 -24.24
C PHE A 646 2.27 -15.45 -22.75
N LEU A 647 1.89 -14.41 -22.00
CA LEU A 647 1.94 -14.46 -20.53
C LEU A 647 1.03 -15.60 -20.03
N SER A 648 1.44 -16.26 -18.95
CA SER A 648 0.60 -17.28 -18.35
C SER A 648 -0.69 -16.65 -17.81
N LYS A 649 -1.75 -17.45 -17.63
CA LYS A 649 -2.98 -16.98 -17.00
C LYS A 649 -2.67 -16.31 -15.66
N LYS A 650 -1.90 -16.98 -14.80
CA LYS A 650 -1.51 -16.45 -13.49
C LYS A 650 -0.73 -15.14 -13.57
N ASP A 651 0.23 -15.01 -14.48
CA ASP A 651 1.01 -13.77 -14.64
C ASP A 651 0.15 -12.62 -15.17
N THR A 652 -0.78 -12.91 -16.08
CA THR A 652 -1.72 -11.93 -16.62
C THR A 652 -2.64 -11.42 -15.52
N GLU A 653 -3.27 -12.34 -14.78
CA GLU A 653 -4.17 -12.03 -13.68
C GLU A 653 -3.44 -11.23 -12.58
N ASN A 654 -2.28 -11.71 -12.12
CA ASN A 654 -1.50 -11.02 -11.10
C ASN A 654 -1.03 -9.63 -11.54
N THR A 655 -0.69 -9.44 -12.83
CA THR A 655 -0.28 -8.13 -13.34
C THR A 655 -1.43 -7.15 -13.34
N VAL A 656 -2.59 -7.58 -13.87
CA VAL A 656 -3.81 -6.74 -13.91
C VAL A 656 -4.29 -6.40 -12.50
N ASP A 657 -4.35 -7.40 -11.61
CA ASP A 657 -4.74 -7.22 -10.20
C ASP A 657 -3.77 -6.29 -9.47
N MET A 658 -2.46 -6.39 -9.74
CA MET A 658 -1.45 -5.52 -9.12
C MET A 658 -1.57 -4.07 -9.60
N ILE A 659 -1.78 -3.84 -10.91
CA ILE A 659 -1.97 -2.47 -11.45
C ILE A 659 -3.23 -1.84 -10.82
N ALA A 660 -4.34 -2.58 -10.81
CA ALA A 660 -5.61 -2.09 -10.28
C ALA A 660 -5.55 -1.84 -8.76
N SER A 661 -5.02 -2.78 -7.98
CA SER A 661 -4.94 -2.68 -6.51
C SER A 661 -4.01 -1.58 -5.99
N LEU A 662 -3.06 -1.11 -6.81
CA LEU A 662 -2.24 0.05 -6.47
C LEU A 662 -2.95 1.39 -6.72
N GLY A 663 -4.11 1.37 -7.36
CA GLY A 663 -4.90 2.56 -7.64
C GLY A 663 -4.52 3.29 -8.93
N ALA A 664 -3.88 2.62 -9.90
CA ALA A 664 -3.68 3.17 -11.24
C ALA A 664 -5.03 3.39 -11.95
N ASP A 665 -5.12 4.42 -12.79
CA ASP A 665 -6.36 4.76 -13.50
C ASP A 665 -6.72 3.74 -14.61
N GLY A 666 -5.78 2.88 -15.00
CA GLY A 666 -5.99 1.95 -16.10
C GLY A 666 -4.70 1.31 -16.60
N MET A 667 -4.71 0.83 -17.84
CA MET A 667 -3.51 0.33 -18.52
C MET A 667 -3.66 0.37 -20.04
N ILE A 668 -2.53 0.33 -20.75
CA ILE A 668 -2.50 0.25 -22.22
C ILE A 668 -1.99 -1.13 -22.61
N ILE A 669 -2.80 -1.88 -23.36
CA ILE A 669 -2.40 -3.15 -23.96
C ILE A 669 -1.71 -2.85 -25.29
N TRP A 670 -0.42 -3.10 -25.35
CA TRP A 670 0.39 -2.90 -26.55
C TRP A 670 0.69 -4.20 -27.27
N GLY A 671 0.87 -4.14 -28.58
CA GLY A 671 1.37 -5.25 -29.38
C GLY A 671 2.13 -4.78 -30.62
N SER A 672 3.06 -5.60 -31.08
CA SER A 672 3.88 -5.38 -32.27
C SER A 672 3.15 -5.78 -33.55
N SER A 673 3.56 -5.25 -34.70
CA SER A 673 3.10 -5.76 -36.01
C SER A 673 3.46 -7.23 -36.22
N GLU A 674 4.53 -7.70 -35.58
CA GLU A 674 4.96 -9.11 -35.58
C GLU A 674 4.00 -10.00 -34.80
N ASP A 675 3.15 -9.45 -33.92
CA ASP A 675 2.16 -10.22 -33.16
C ASP A 675 0.91 -10.55 -33.97
N THR A 676 0.73 -9.92 -35.14
CA THR A 676 -0.48 -10.01 -35.98
C THR A 676 -0.17 -10.22 -37.47
N ASP A 677 1.06 -10.61 -37.81
CA ASP A 677 1.54 -10.70 -39.19
C ASP A 677 1.04 -11.94 -39.97
N THR A 678 0.54 -12.96 -39.27
CA THR A 678 0.10 -14.26 -39.81
C THR A 678 -1.28 -14.66 -39.28
N GLU A 679 -2.01 -15.46 -40.05
CA GLU A 679 -3.35 -15.96 -39.67
C GLU A 679 -3.31 -16.71 -38.33
N LYS A 680 -2.29 -17.55 -38.13
CA LYS A 680 -2.12 -18.31 -36.89
C LYS A 680 -1.97 -17.38 -35.68
N LYS A 681 -1.07 -16.40 -35.75
CA LYS A 681 -0.87 -15.45 -34.63
C LYS A 681 -2.12 -14.63 -34.33
N CYS A 682 -2.87 -14.23 -35.36
CA CYS A 682 -4.16 -13.56 -35.19
C CYS A 682 -5.18 -14.42 -34.44
N LYS A 683 -5.33 -15.69 -34.84
CA LYS A 683 -6.23 -16.65 -34.16
C LYS A 683 -5.77 -16.94 -32.74
N ASP A 684 -4.48 -17.17 -32.53
CA ASP A 684 -3.89 -17.44 -31.21
C ASP A 684 -4.08 -16.24 -30.27
N LEU A 685 -3.88 -15.01 -30.75
CA LEU A 685 -4.12 -13.79 -29.99
C LEU A 685 -5.61 -13.61 -29.65
N GLN A 686 -6.52 -13.83 -30.60
CA GLN A 686 -7.96 -13.75 -30.35
C GLN A 686 -8.40 -14.76 -29.28
N GLN A 687 -7.88 -16.00 -29.36
CA GLN A 687 -8.14 -17.02 -28.35
C GLN A 687 -7.57 -16.64 -26.98
N TYR A 688 -6.34 -16.13 -26.92
CA TYR A 688 -5.72 -15.65 -25.68
C TYR A 688 -6.51 -14.49 -25.04
N VAL A 689 -7.03 -13.56 -25.85
CA VAL A 689 -7.91 -12.48 -25.37
C VAL A 689 -9.17 -13.06 -24.72
N ARG A 690 -9.81 -14.05 -25.36
CA ARG A 690 -11.05 -14.67 -24.85
C ARG A 690 -10.84 -15.49 -23.58
N ASP A 691 -9.74 -16.23 -23.50
CA ASP A 691 -9.52 -17.21 -22.44
C ASP A 691 -8.78 -16.65 -21.23
N VAL A 692 -7.95 -15.63 -21.43
CA VAL A 692 -7.00 -15.15 -20.43
C VAL A 692 -7.14 -13.65 -20.18
N LEU A 693 -6.79 -12.81 -21.15
CA LEU A 693 -6.65 -11.37 -20.93
C LEU A 693 -8.01 -10.68 -20.67
N GLY A 694 -9.00 -10.93 -21.51
CA GLY A 694 -10.35 -10.37 -21.40
C GLY A 694 -11.02 -10.73 -20.07
N PRO A 695 -11.07 -12.01 -19.68
CA PRO A 695 -11.57 -12.41 -18.37
C PRO A 695 -10.83 -11.77 -17.20
N ALA A 696 -9.49 -11.63 -17.27
CA ALA A 696 -8.71 -10.97 -16.21
C ALA A 696 -9.11 -9.50 -16.03
N ILE A 697 -9.28 -8.76 -17.13
CA ILE A 697 -9.70 -7.35 -17.11
C ILE A 697 -11.14 -7.19 -16.61
N LYS A 698 -12.05 -8.03 -17.12
CA LYS A 698 -13.48 -7.98 -16.77
C LYS A 698 -13.71 -8.16 -15.27
N ARG A 699 -12.89 -8.97 -14.59
CA ARG A 699 -12.97 -9.17 -13.14
C ARG A 699 -12.65 -7.91 -12.33
N ILE A 700 -11.80 -7.02 -12.82
CA ILE A 700 -11.49 -5.77 -12.14
C ILE A 700 -12.67 -4.80 -12.23
N LYS A 701 -13.31 -4.70 -13.39
CA LYS A 701 -14.45 -3.80 -13.59
C LYS A 701 -15.75 -4.22 -12.90
N GLN A 702 -15.83 -5.46 -12.42
CA GLN A 702 -16.98 -6.01 -11.70
C GLN A 702 -16.80 -6.00 -10.17
N GLN A 703 -15.61 -5.63 -9.69
CA GLN A 703 -15.30 -5.37 -8.28
C GLN A 703 -15.50 -3.90 -8.00
#